data_AF-A0A2H6AGU4-F1
#
_entry.id   AF-A0A2H6AGU4-F1
#
_cell.length_a   1.000
_cell.length_b   1.000
_cell.length_c   1.000
_cell.angle_alpha   90.00
_cell.angle_beta   90.00
_cell.angle_gamma   90.00
#
_symmetry.space_group_name_H-M   'P 1'
#
loop_
_entity.id
_entity.type
_entity.pdbx_description
1 polymer ?
#
loop_
_entity_poly.entity_id
_entity_poly.type
_entity_poly.pdbx_seq_one_letter_code
_entity_poly.pdbx_strand_id
1 'polypeptide(L)'
;MTNAKPKFRPLQELIRYFEEFRDKPVLRSHNELLDLLQALRRANQDRLVDLIIRAVAVAKQRLQLAKITIIGVVGQLNAGKSSVVASFLSPNGRERVPRGVADRYGTHRFVYWLPQHCAQDRTLQEFICDLLTKAHGVPPEMLSEDPNIASAQYVSGRDQPTKIPTPLIAFDAGLTVFGFLDCLDIQTADAPELRNRCKGAVGHNIRLNFVAQAARVCSAFLVVWERAQLRDRLLRELLTQLQHVMAEVPVYLLINKVRPEPGVIRSILEEDRDVQELKKQFRLQGIYLAMDFDIPGWKDYTPRGLVDTVANAAEQFPLFFTCEPSYYDKPQEIPSKYWLVDLFRQLKPGELQQQLEQSHVQEILQLVREGVQRIEEWMDRCAEKTKEAYKGLLEFCCRQFADERNEPRQVPNKRFFSALRKAIIRNGPWYVRWVGIPLEKVKQIWGQLRSLPPSKWSEVLPKEEYPTLLVKTGDELVGELRDMRWIPASYLEDLKPVVKEVIEKFEKFHRTQLQVDPQKLDEMAQDFWKGLSGWAMVKIAIKSALAIFGVVIGLAGAIVAIIDGGATLLSAFSFTSWLASHIPGLAALTVGVIGTGAAFAIFYQGLVEYNTLPALAALFYLFCDAFGLPRELPPGQRPTVWFGRGKNRKQFTLPPMQVPGLDKNKKLSLPDIGCWEWTEEGRKWREFVHEFNGRAS
;
A
#
# COMPACT_ATOMS: atom_id res chain seq x y z
N MET A 1 44.77 -24.05 13.59
CA MET A 1 43.93 -23.00 12.96
C MET A 1 42.48 -23.31 13.25
N THR A 2 41.96 -22.78 14.35
CA THR A 2 40.55 -22.94 14.72
C THR A 2 39.71 -22.04 13.82
N ASN A 3 38.86 -22.64 12.99
CA ASN A 3 37.80 -21.95 12.25
C ASN A 3 36.81 -21.35 13.26
N ALA A 4 37.12 -20.15 13.77
CA ALA A 4 36.17 -19.37 14.53
C ALA A 4 35.01 -19.06 13.59
N LYS A 5 33.84 -19.66 13.84
CA LYS A 5 32.60 -19.31 13.13
C LYS A 5 32.46 -17.78 13.16
N PRO A 6 32.13 -17.12 12.04
CA PRO A 6 31.97 -15.68 12.01
C PRO A 6 30.94 -15.27 13.09
N LYS A 7 31.33 -14.36 13.99
CA LYS A 7 30.46 -13.85 15.04
C LYS A 7 29.25 -13.20 14.38
N PHE A 8 28.07 -13.77 14.56
CA PHE A 8 26.80 -13.24 14.04
C PHE A 8 26.65 -11.78 14.50
N ARG A 9 26.45 -10.87 13.54
CA ARG A 9 26.27 -9.44 13.78
C ARG A 9 24.88 -9.04 13.28
N PRO A 10 23.85 -9.13 14.13
CA PRO A 10 22.46 -9.03 13.70
C PRO A 10 22.18 -7.76 12.88
N LEU A 11 22.68 -6.59 13.33
CA LEU A 11 22.44 -5.33 12.64
C LEU A 11 23.05 -5.30 11.22
N GLN A 12 24.27 -5.82 11.06
CA GLN A 12 24.93 -5.89 9.75
C GLN A 12 24.17 -6.81 8.80
N GLU A 13 23.70 -7.95 9.29
CA GLU A 13 22.91 -8.89 8.51
C GLU A 13 21.57 -8.29 8.11
N LEU A 14 20.85 -7.65 9.03
CA LEU A 14 19.59 -6.98 8.75
C LEU A 14 19.72 -5.89 7.68
N ILE A 15 20.74 -5.04 7.78
CA ILE A 15 21.02 -4.00 6.78
C ILE A 15 21.35 -4.63 5.43
N ARG A 16 22.22 -5.65 5.41
CA ARG A 16 22.59 -6.35 4.17
C ARG A 16 21.36 -6.95 3.48
N TYR A 17 20.51 -7.64 4.24
CA TYR A 17 19.27 -8.20 3.72
C TYR A 17 18.33 -7.10 3.22
N PHE A 18 18.14 -6.02 3.97
CA PHE A 18 17.32 -4.90 3.50
C PHE A 18 17.84 -4.32 2.18
N GLU A 19 19.15 -4.08 2.06
CA GLU A 19 19.76 -3.57 0.83
C GLU A 19 19.62 -4.55 -0.34
N GLU A 20 19.76 -5.85 -0.08
CA GLU A 20 19.61 -6.90 -1.09
C GLU A 20 18.18 -6.97 -1.65
N PHE A 21 17.16 -6.81 -0.79
CA PHE A 21 15.75 -6.93 -1.20
C PHE A 21 15.10 -5.61 -1.59
N ARG A 22 15.71 -4.46 -1.26
CA ARG A 22 15.17 -3.12 -1.53
C ARG A 22 14.79 -2.92 -2.99
N ASP A 23 15.65 -3.34 -3.91
CA ASP A 23 15.50 -3.10 -5.35
C ASP A 23 15.03 -4.35 -6.12
N LYS A 24 14.79 -5.47 -5.41
CA LYS A 24 14.26 -6.70 -6.00
C LYS A 24 12.73 -6.65 -6.06
N PRO A 25 12.11 -7.24 -7.09
CA PRO A 25 10.66 -7.35 -7.15
C PRO A 25 10.16 -8.32 -6.07
N VAL A 26 9.42 -7.81 -5.10
CA VAL A 26 8.84 -8.58 -3.97
C VAL A 26 7.38 -8.93 -4.20
N LEU A 27 6.68 -8.15 -5.02
CA LEU A 27 5.30 -8.42 -5.43
C LEU A 27 5.20 -8.53 -6.95
N ARG A 28 4.32 -9.42 -7.41
CA ARG A 28 3.88 -9.48 -8.79
C ARG A 28 2.37 -9.38 -8.89
N SER A 29 1.92 -8.72 -9.94
CA SER A 29 0.59 -8.90 -10.50
C SER A 29 0.72 -9.40 -11.95
N HIS A 30 -0.40 -9.65 -12.62
CA HIS A 30 -0.43 -10.06 -14.02
C HIS A 30 0.29 -9.08 -14.99
N ASN A 31 0.40 -7.79 -14.64
CA ASN A 31 0.94 -6.76 -15.51
C ASN A 31 2.08 -5.93 -14.89
N GLU A 32 2.42 -6.14 -13.61
CA GLU A 32 3.33 -5.26 -12.88
C GLU A 32 4.18 -6.04 -11.87
N LEU A 33 5.42 -5.60 -11.68
CA LEU A 33 6.33 -6.05 -10.62
C LEU A 33 6.65 -4.85 -9.75
N LEU A 34 6.56 -5.01 -8.43
CA LEU A 34 6.87 -3.96 -7.46
C LEU A 34 7.98 -4.41 -6.52
N ASP A 35 8.95 -3.51 -6.30
CA ASP A 35 9.88 -3.62 -5.17
C ASP A 35 9.19 -3.26 -3.84
N LEU A 36 9.89 -3.45 -2.72
CA LEU A 36 9.33 -3.25 -1.38
C LEU A 36 8.87 -1.80 -1.16
N LEU A 37 9.66 -0.83 -1.61
CA LEU A 37 9.36 0.58 -1.40
C LEU A 37 8.21 1.03 -2.31
N GLN A 38 8.18 0.57 -3.56
CA GLN A 38 7.09 0.80 -4.49
C GLN A 38 5.77 0.20 -3.98
N ALA A 39 5.80 -1.01 -3.43
CA ALA A 39 4.63 -1.64 -2.81
C ALA A 39 4.08 -0.80 -1.65
N LEU A 40 4.94 -0.34 -0.75
CA LEU A 40 4.53 0.55 0.36
C LEU A 40 3.95 1.87 -0.13
N ARG A 41 4.55 2.49 -1.15
CA ARG A 41 4.01 3.72 -1.76
C ARG A 41 2.64 3.48 -2.39
N ARG A 42 2.43 2.35 -3.09
CA ARG A 42 1.12 1.97 -3.63
C ARG A 42 0.10 1.70 -2.52
N ALA A 43 0.52 1.23 -1.36
CA ALA A 43 -0.31 1.11 -0.17
C ALA A 43 -0.53 2.46 0.57
N ASN A 44 -0.12 3.60 -0.02
CA ASN A 44 -0.17 4.95 0.55
C ASN A 44 0.62 5.07 1.88
N GLN A 45 1.78 4.41 1.98
CA GLN A 45 2.64 4.39 3.16
C GLN A 45 3.96 5.17 2.97
N ASP A 46 3.93 6.32 2.30
CA ASP A 46 5.14 7.15 2.06
C ASP A 46 5.90 7.49 3.34
N ARG A 47 5.16 7.82 4.42
CA ARG A 47 5.77 8.11 5.72
C ARG A 47 6.56 6.91 6.27
N LEU A 48 6.03 5.70 6.12
CA LEU A 48 6.69 4.50 6.63
C LEU A 48 7.96 4.19 5.80
N VAL A 49 7.90 4.43 4.49
CA VAL A 49 9.07 4.34 3.61
C VAL A 49 10.19 5.27 4.09
N ASP A 50 9.87 6.54 4.36
CA ASP A 50 10.85 7.51 4.85
C ASP A 50 11.45 7.11 6.21
N LEU A 51 10.62 6.56 7.11
CA LEU A 51 11.07 6.08 8.41
C LEU A 51 12.03 4.88 8.28
N ILE A 52 11.70 3.89 7.46
CA ILE A 52 12.54 2.71 7.22
C ILE A 52 13.89 3.13 6.62
N ILE A 53 13.88 3.96 5.56
CA ILE A 53 15.10 4.42 4.89
C ILE A 53 15.99 5.18 5.88
N ARG A 54 15.40 6.07 6.68
CA ARG A 54 16.15 6.84 7.68
C ARG A 54 16.74 5.94 8.75
N ALA A 55 15.96 5.01 9.31
CA ALA A 55 16.44 4.09 10.34
C ALA A 55 17.62 3.25 9.85
N VAL A 56 17.51 2.68 8.64
CA VAL A 56 18.59 1.91 8.01
C VAL A 56 19.83 2.78 7.74
N ALA A 57 19.64 4.00 7.23
CA ALA A 57 20.74 4.91 6.92
C ALA A 57 21.52 5.33 8.18
N VAL A 58 20.82 5.61 9.28
CA VAL A 58 21.42 5.93 10.59
C VAL A 58 22.17 4.71 11.13
N ALA A 59 21.55 3.53 11.12
CA ALA A 59 22.18 2.31 11.60
C ALA A 59 23.46 1.94 10.81
N LYS A 60 23.43 2.11 9.48
CA LYS A 60 24.59 1.89 8.60
C LYS A 60 25.75 2.83 8.94
N GLN A 61 25.46 4.12 9.12
CA GLN A 61 26.46 5.10 9.51
C GLN A 61 27.01 4.80 10.92
N ARG A 62 26.16 4.33 11.82
CA ARG A 62 26.56 4.01 13.19
C ARG A 62 27.55 2.85 13.25
N LEU A 63 27.37 1.82 12.43
CA LEU A 63 28.33 0.71 12.32
C LEU A 63 29.74 1.17 11.92
N GLN A 64 29.87 2.31 11.23
CA GLN A 64 31.14 2.91 10.86
C GLN A 64 31.74 3.75 12.00
N LEU A 65 30.89 4.30 12.88
CA LEU A 65 31.22 5.21 13.98
C LEU A 65 31.35 4.53 15.36
N ALA A 66 31.54 3.21 15.40
CA ALA A 66 31.49 2.35 16.60
C ALA A 66 32.49 2.71 17.74
N LYS A 67 33.12 3.88 17.74
CA LYS A 67 34.04 4.34 18.78
C LYS A 67 33.48 5.45 19.68
N ILE A 68 32.45 6.18 19.24
CA ILE A 68 31.95 7.34 20.00
C ILE A 68 30.62 7.01 20.66
N THR A 69 30.60 7.01 21.99
CA THR A 69 29.38 6.82 22.78
C THR A 69 28.81 8.17 23.17
N ILE A 70 27.60 8.49 22.70
CA ILE A 70 26.93 9.78 22.97
C ILE A 70 25.86 9.56 24.03
N ILE A 71 25.86 10.37 25.09
CA ILE A 71 24.83 10.36 26.13
C ILE A 71 23.90 11.55 25.94
N GLY A 72 22.60 11.29 25.79
CA GLY A 72 21.60 12.35 25.69
C GLY A 72 21.21 12.89 27.05
N VAL A 73 21.21 14.21 27.22
CA VAL A 73 20.72 14.89 28.42
C VAL A 73 19.42 15.60 28.05
N VAL A 74 18.29 15.07 28.54
CA VAL A 74 16.93 15.53 28.20
C VAL A 74 16.18 15.96 29.46
N GLY A 75 15.14 16.77 29.30
CA GLY A 75 14.43 17.33 30.45
C GLY A 75 13.65 18.60 30.11
N GLN A 76 12.84 19.05 31.07
CA GLN A 76 12.03 20.26 30.94
C GLN A 76 12.89 21.53 30.99
N LEU A 77 12.29 22.66 30.60
CA LEU A 77 12.83 24.01 30.83
C LEU A 77 13.27 24.17 32.29
N ASN A 78 14.46 24.74 32.50
CA ASN A 78 15.04 25.04 33.82
C ASN A 78 15.27 23.84 34.76
N ALA A 79 15.12 22.59 34.28
CA ALA A 79 15.34 21.39 35.09
C ALA A 79 16.82 21.15 35.48
N GLY A 80 17.78 21.86 34.85
CA GLY A 80 19.23 21.73 35.14
C GLY A 80 20.03 20.88 34.15
N LYS A 81 19.53 20.65 32.92
CA LYS A 81 20.21 19.87 31.86
C LYS A 81 21.61 20.38 31.53
N SER A 82 21.71 21.66 31.18
CA SER A 82 22.98 22.27 30.78
C SER A 82 23.98 22.32 31.95
N SER A 83 23.50 22.37 33.20
CA SER A 83 24.35 22.20 34.39
C SER A 83 24.90 20.78 34.51
N VAL A 84 24.11 19.76 34.19
CA VAL A 84 24.61 18.37 34.11
C VAL A 84 25.69 18.27 33.04
N VAL A 85 25.45 18.75 31.82
CA VAL A 85 26.46 18.72 30.75
C VAL A 85 27.74 19.46 31.15
N ALA A 86 27.60 20.68 31.70
CA ALA A 86 28.70 21.50 32.15
C ALA A 86 29.60 20.83 33.19
N SER A 87 29.05 19.96 34.05
CA SER A 87 29.83 19.23 35.06
C SER A 87 30.90 18.31 34.46
N PHE A 88 30.75 17.93 33.18
CA PHE A 88 31.68 17.08 32.44
C PHE A 88 32.64 17.82 31.51
N LEU A 89 32.40 19.11 31.26
CA LEU A 89 33.22 19.90 30.34
C LEU A 89 34.46 20.49 31.04
N SER A 90 35.48 20.79 30.24
CA SER A 90 36.60 21.61 30.65
C SER A 90 36.15 23.03 31.08
N PRO A 91 36.98 23.80 31.79
CA PRO A 91 36.64 25.19 32.12
C PRO A 91 36.24 26.04 30.89
N ASN A 92 36.92 25.86 29.76
CA ASN A 92 36.59 26.58 28.52
C ASN A 92 35.23 26.15 27.94
N GLY A 93 34.97 24.84 27.83
CA GLY A 93 33.66 24.34 27.39
C GLY A 93 32.53 24.80 28.31
N ARG A 94 32.79 24.87 29.62
CA ARG A 94 31.85 25.35 30.63
C ARG A 94 31.40 26.79 30.41
N GLU A 95 32.28 27.67 29.97
CA GLU A 95 31.96 29.09 29.69
C GLU A 95 31.04 29.26 28.47
N ARG A 96 31.12 28.34 27.51
CA ARG A 96 30.32 28.36 26.27
C ARG A 96 28.89 27.84 26.44
N VAL A 97 28.60 27.16 27.55
CA VAL A 97 27.24 26.70 27.87
C VAL A 97 26.48 27.86 28.52
N PRO A 98 25.30 28.27 28.00
CA PRO A 98 24.52 29.36 28.60
C PRO A 98 24.06 29.00 30.02
N ARG A 99 24.19 29.95 30.95
CA ARG A 99 23.77 29.80 32.35
C ARG A 99 23.00 31.03 32.81
N GLY A 100 21.85 30.85 33.46
CA GLY A 100 21.03 31.93 34.02
C GLY A 100 19.65 31.47 34.47
N VAL A 101 19.06 32.18 35.44
CA VAL A 101 17.82 31.81 36.17
C VAL A 101 16.53 32.28 35.46
N ALA A 102 16.60 32.78 34.23
CA ALA A 102 15.44 33.33 33.51
C ALA A 102 15.16 32.64 32.17
N ASP A 103 13.89 32.63 31.74
CA ASP A 103 13.38 32.09 30.46
C ASP A 103 14.08 32.62 29.20
N ARG A 104 15.01 33.59 29.33
CA ARG A 104 15.89 34.09 28.26
C ARG A 104 17.10 33.21 27.98
N TYR A 105 17.40 32.22 28.82
CA TYR A 105 18.64 31.44 28.77
C TYR A 105 18.42 29.92 28.51
N GLY A 106 17.24 29.54 28.00
CA GLY A 106 16.93 28.15 27.68
C GLY A 106 17.72 27.59 26.48
N THR A 107 17.99 26.29 26.48
CA THR A 107 18.59 25.61 25.32
C THR A 107 17.49 25.39 24.28
N HIS A 108 17.55 26.10 23.16
CA HIS A 108 16.53 26.04 22.11
C HIS A 108 16.98 25.24 20.88
N ARG A 109 18.22 24.76 20.86
CA ARG A 109 18.81 23.92 19.81
C ARG A 109 19.57 22.76 20.43
N PHE A 110 19.72 21.68 19.68
CA PHE A 110 20.56 20.56 20.08
C PHE A 110 22.03 20.94 20.03
N VAL A 111 22.80 20.57 21.05
CA VAL A 111 24.27 20.76 21.04
C VAL A 111 24.97 19.45 21.35
N TYR A 112 25.78 18.98 20.40
CA TYR A 112 26.63 17.81 20.55
C TYR A 112 28.01 18.25 21.03
N TRP A 113 28.33 17.95 22.28
CA TRP A 113 29.66 18.08 22.86
C TRP A 113 30.42 16.78 22.66
N LEU A 114 31.53 16.84 21.93
CA LEU A 114 32.29 15.65 21.54
C LEU A 114 33.74 15.75 22.06
N PRO A 115 34.43 14.62 22.27
CA PRO A 115 35.84 14.62 22.63
C PRO A 115 36.73 15.40 21.65
N GLN A 116 37.73 16.12 22.16
CA GLN A 116 38.66 16.92 21.35
C GLN A 116 39.34 16.11 20.23
N HIS A 117 39.63 14.83 20.45
CA HIS A 117 40.25 13.98 19.44
C HIS A 117 39.38 13.81 18.18
N CYS A 118 38.06 13.98 18.29
CA CYS A 118 37.14 13.94 17.15
C CYS A 118 37.31 15.14 16.21
N ALA A 119 37.81 16.27 16.70
CA ALA A 119 38.13 17.44 15.87
C ALA A 119 39.46 17.27 15.12
N GLN A 120 40.36 16.46 15.65
CA GLN A 120 41.72 16.27 15.10
C GLN A 120 41.74 15.26 13.96
N ASP A 121 40.79 14.31 13.96
CA ASP A 121 40.59 13.35 12.87
C ASP A 121 39.49 13.84 11.92
N ARG A 122 39.91 14.38 10.77
CA ARG A 122 39.00 14.88 9.73
C ARG A 122 38.02 13.81 9.24
N THR A 123 38.48 12.56 9.12
CA THR A 123 37.63 11.46 8.64
C THR A 123 36.52 11.18 9.65
N LEU A 124 36.87 11.16 10.93
CA LEU A 124 35.92 10.98 12.02
C LEU A 124 34.93 12.14 12.10
N GLN A 125 35.40 13.38 11.95
CA GLN A 125 34.55 14.57 11.91
C GLN A 125 33.53 14.52 10.77
N GLU A 126 33.97 14.15 9.56
CA GLU A 126 33.09 13.97 8.40
C GLU A 126 32.04 12.90 8.66
N PHE A 127 32.42 11.74 9.21
CA PHE A 127 31.48 10.68 9.56
C PHE A 127 30.44 11.12 10.60
N ILE A 128 30.85 11.89 11.62
CA ILE A 128 29.95 12.43 12.64
C ILE A 128 28.96 13.41 11.99
N CYS A 129 29.45 14.33 11.16
CA CYS A 129 28.59 15.29 10.48
C CYS A 129 27.54 14.58 9.59
N ASP A 130 27.94 13.54 8.87
CA ASP A 130 27.04 12.71 8.08
C ASP A 130 26.02 11.96 8.94
N LEU A 131 26.42 11.41 10.10
CA LEU A 131 25.51 10.76 11.03
C LEU A 131 24.44 11.72 11.53
N LEU A 132 24.86 12.90 11.98
CA LEU A 132 23.93 13.91 12.48
C LEU A 132 23.02 14.43 11.36
N THR A 133 23.55 14.61 10.16
CA THR A 133 22.76 14.99 8.98
C THR A 133 21.69 13.96 8.67
N LYS A 134 22.00 12.66 8.73
CA LYS A 134 21.02 11.58 8.52
C LYS A 134 19.98 11.49 9.64
N ALA A 135 20.38 11.74 10.88
CA ALA A 135 19.48 11.71 12.03
C ALA A 135 18.49 12.89 12.02
N HIS A 136 19.01 14.11 11.87
CA HIS A 136 18.26 15.37 11.95
C HIS A 136 17.66 15.82 10.61
N GLY A 137 18.19 15.35 9.48
CA GLY A 137 17.79 15.75 8.12
C GLY A 137 18.44 17.05 7.63
N VAL A 138 19.25 17.70 8.47
CA VAL A 138 19.96 18.94 8.17
C VAL A 138 21.41 18.86 8.69
N PRO A 139 22.38 19.46 7.98
CA PRO A 139 23.78 19.42 8.40
C PRO A 139 24.00 20.20 9.70
N PRO A 140 24.91 19.73 10.58
CA PRO A 140 25.25 20.44 11.81
C PRO A 140 26.03 21.73 11.55
N GLU A 141 25.88 22.68 12.47
CA GLU A 141 26.67 23.91 12.53
C GLU A 141 27.72 23.81 13.65
N MET A 142 28.87 24.47 13.48
CA MET A 142 29.86 24.55 14.56
C MET A 142 29.43 25.58 15.62
N LEU A 143 29.52 25.20 16.89
CA LEU A 143 29.39 26.12 18.01
C LEU A 143 30.63 27.01 18.09
N SER A 144 30.44 28.30 18.27
CA SER A 144 31.52 29.27 18.45
C SER A 144 32.37 28.94 19.67
N GLU A 145 33.66 29.26 19.60
CA GLU A 145 34.58 29.24 20.73
C GLU A 145 34.40 30.48 21.63
N ASP A 146 33.83 31.57 21.11
CA ASP A 146 33.46 32.75 21.90
C ASP A 146 32.17 32.46 22.72
N PRO A 147 32.22 32.53 24.06
CA PRO A 147 31.07 32.29 24.95
C PRO A 147 29.82 33.10 24.61
N ASN A 148 29.97 34.37 24.22
CA ASN A 148 28.83 35.25 23.93
C ASN A 148 28.12 34.82 22.64
N ILE A 149 28.90 34.48 21.61
CA ILE A 149 28.37 33.98 20.34
C ILE A 149 27.78 32.58 20.52
N ALA A 150 28.44 31.71 21.28
CA ALA A 150 27.95 30.38 21.61
C ALA A 150 26.59 30.44 22.31
N SER A 151 26.46 31.29 23.33
CA SER A 151 25.20 31.55 24.04
C SER A 151 24.10 32.03 23.08
N ALA A 152 24.41 32.97 22.18
CA ALA A 152 23.47 33.42 21.15
C ALA A 152 23.04 32.29 20.19
N GLN A 153 23.96 31.39 19.81
CA GLN A 153 23.64 30.22 19.00
C GLN A 153 22.70 29.26 19.74
N TYR A 154 22.95 28.99 21.01
CA TYR A 154 22.10 28.13 21.87
C TYR A 154 20.64 28.60 21.93
N VAL A 155 20.42 29.90 22.12
CA VAL A 155 19.08 30.47 22.25
C VAL A 155 18.39 30.76 20.92
N SER A 156 19.14 30.74 19.80
CA SER A 156 18.62 31.16 18.48
C SER A 156 17.38 30.40 17.99
N GLY A 157 17.14 29.17 18.47
CA GLY A 157 15.93 28.42 18.15
C GLY A 157 14.63 29.04 18.71
N ARG A 158 14.72 29.95 19.69
CA ARG A 158 13.57 30.71 20.23
C ARG A 158 13.05 31.72 19.21
N ASP A 159 13.94 32.57 18.72
CA ASP A 159 13.60 33.69 17.84
C ASP A 159 13.56 33.26 16.37
N GLN A 160 14.27 32.18 16.03
CA GLN A 160 14.32 31.59 14.69
C GLN A 160 13.93 30.11 14.77
N PRO A 161 12.62 29.80 14.79
CA PRO A 161 12.14 28.41 14.89
C PRO A 161 12.68 27.47 13.81
N THR A 162 13.07 28.00 12.64
CA THR A 162 13.70 27.24 11.55
C THR A 162 15.07 26.68 11.91
N LYS A 163 15.73 27.18 12.96
CA LYS A 163 17.03 26.69 13.45
C LYS A 163 16.92 25.59 14.50
N ILE A 164 15.73 25.32 15.04
CA ILE A 164 15.50 24.23 16.00
C ILE A 164 15.98 22.86 15.48
N PRO A 165 15.70 22.48 14.22
CA PRO A 165 16.15 21.20 13.68
C PRO A 165 17.65 21.13 13.43
N THR A 166 18.35 22.27 13.33
CA THR A 166 19.78 22.32 12.98
C THR A 166 20.63 22.13 14.23
N PRO A 167 21.31 20.97 14.38
CA PRO A 167 22.14 20.72 15.56
C PRO A 167 23.43 21.54 15.52
N LEU A 168 23.96 21.85 16.71
CA LEU A 168 25.27 22.45 16.92
C LEU A 168 26.28 21.35 17.30
N ILE A 169 27.53 21.48 16.89
CA ILE A 169 28.65 20.62 17.31
C ILE A 169 29.71 21.47 18.01
N ALA A 170 30.20 20.99 19.14
CA ALA A 170 31.34 21.52 19.86
C ALA A 170 32.31 20.40 20.25
N PHE A 171 33.58 20.74 20.40
CA PHE A 171 34.63 19.81 20.84
C PHE A 171 35.24 20.31 22.14
N ASP A 172 35.48 19.40 23.09
CA ASP A 172 36.01 19.77 24.40
C ASP A 172 37.06 18.77 24.90
N ALA A 173 38.09 19.30 25.56
CA ALA A 173 39.21 18.52 26.07
C ALA A 173 38.90 17.78 27.39
N GLY A 174 37.85 18.18 28.12
CA GLY A 174 37.35 17.46 29.29
C GLY A 174 36.67 16.14 28.94
N LEU A 175 36.28 15.98 27.67
CA LEU A 175 35.66 14.77 27.15
C LEU A 175 36.71 13.85 26.52
N THR A 176 36.77 12.61 27.01
CA THR A 176 37.75 11.60 26.56
C THR A 176 37.09 10.49 25.75
N VAL A 177 36.10 9.82 26.36
CA VAL A 177 35.47 8.61 25.80
C VAL A 177 34.02 8.85 25.38
N PHE A 178 33.33 9.74 26.09
CA PHE A 178 31.90 10.00 25.89
C PHE A 178 31.69 11.38 25.26
N GLY A 179 30.72 11.46 24.35
CA GLY A 179 30.10 12.71 23.93
C GLY A 179 28.79 12.94 24.66
N PHE A 180 28.32 14.18 24.70
CA PHE A 180 27.03 14.57 25.24
C PHE A 180 26.17 15.24 24.18
N LEU A 181 24.88 14.96 24.24
CA LEU A 181 23.87 15.75 23.55
C LEU A 181 23.13 16.56 24.61
N ASP A 182 23.33 17.88 24.61
CA ASP A 182 22.48 18.82 25.35
C ASP A 182 21.22 19.04 24.52
N CYS A 183 20.11 18.44 24.96
CA CYS A 183 18.84 18.57 24.26
C CYS A 183 18.16 19.89 24.58
N LEU A 184 17.43 20.38 23.59
CA LEU A 184 16.56 21.52 23.78
C LEU A 184 15.52 21.30 24.89
N ASP A 185 15.06 22.40 25.47
CA ASP A 185 14.02 22.40 26.49
C ASP A 185 12.71 21.86 25.93
N ILE A 186 12.16 20.83 26.56
CA ILE A 186 10.84 20.32 26.20
C ILE A 186 9.78 21.20 26.87
N GLN A 187 8.82 21.67 26.08
CA GLN A 187 7.75 22.58 26.50
C GLN A 187 6.39 21.97 26.19
N THR A 188 5.37 22.25 27.00
CA THR A 188 4.02 21.67 26.86
C THR A 188 3.30 22.15 25.59
N ALA A 189 3.66 23.32 25.05
CA ALA A 189 3.14 23.85 23.78
C ALA A 189 4.23 24.57 22.98
N ASP A 190 4.36 24.24 21.70
CA ASP A 190 5.21 24.95 20.74
C ASP A 190 4.46 26.11 20.08
N ALA A 191 5.22 27.09 19.57
CA ALA A 191 4.65 28.24 18.85
C ALA A 191 3.83 27.80 17.61
N PRO A 192 2.73 28.51 17.27
CA PRO A 192 1.84 28.13 16.15
C PRO A 192 2.54 28.02 14.78
N GLU A 193 3.60 28.81 14.56
CA GLU A 193 4.36 28.86 13.32
C GLU A 193 5.12 27.55 13.02
N LEU A 194 5.61 26.87 14.07
CA LEU A 194 6.24 25.55 13.96
C LEU A 194 5.22 24.47 13.53
N ARG A 195 3.98 24.55 14.04
CA ARG A 195 2.91 23.61 13.70
C ARG A 195 2.50 23.67 12.23
N ASN A 196 2.51 24.86 11.64
CA ASN A 196 2.11 25.06 10.24
C ASN A 196 3.12 24.53 9.21
N ARG A 197 4.41 24.42 9.56
CA ARG A 197 5.45 23.88 8.65
C ARG A 197 5.66 22.37 8.78
N CYS A 198 5.30 21.77 9.92
CA CYS A 198 5.41 20.33 10.15
C CYS A 198 4.06 19.60 9.95
N LYS A 199 3.36 19.87 8.84
CA LYS A 199 2.14 19.15 8.45
C LYS A 199 2.48 17.68 8.19
N GLY A 200 2.29 16.81 9.19
CA GLY A 200 2.60 15.37 9.13
C GLY A 200 3.19 14.78 10.42
N ALA A 201 3.63 15.62 11.35
CA ALA A 201 4.05 15.18 12.68
C ALA A 201 2.82 14.81 13.53
N VAL A 202 2.58 13.51 13.72
CA VAL A 202 1.53 13.03 14.65
C VAL A 202 2.06 13.18 16.07
N GLY A 203 1.77 14.32 16.69
CA GLY A 203 2.12 14.66 18.06
C GLY A 203 1.90 16.15 18.33
N HIS A 204 1.39 16.51 19.52
CA HIS A 204 1.12 17.91 19.88
C HIS A 204 2.40 18.74 20.16
N ASN A 205 3.56 18.07 20.22
CA ASN A 205 4.86 18.60 20.63
C ASN A 205 5.96 18.26 19.60
N ILE A 206 6.41 19.26 18.85
CA ILE A 206 7.38 19.12 17.76
C ILE A 206 8.78 18.90 18.31
N ARG A 207 9.10 19.55 19.43
CA ARG A 207 10.37 19.38 20.16
C ARG A 207 10.59 17.93 20.59
N LEU A 208 9.54 17.27 21.08
CA LEU A 208 9.57 15.86 21.44
C LEU A 208 9.94 14.96 20.24
N ASN A 209 9.42 15.26 19.05
CA ASN A 209 9.74 14.52 17.83
C ASN A 209 11.21 14.70 17.43
N PHE A 210 11.78 15.90 17.61
CA PHE A 210 13.20 16.11 17.37
C PHE A 210 14.09 15.39 18.39
N VAL A 211 13.68 15.35 19.67
CA VAL A 211 14.38 14.54 20.68
C VAL A 211 14.37 13.06 20.30
N ALA A 212 13.22 12.54 19.84
CA ALA A 212 13.12 11.17 19.35
C ALA A 212 14.00 10.90 18.11
N GLN A 213 14.18 11.89 17.22
CA GLN A 213 15.10 11.78 16.09
C GLN A 213 16.56 11.76 16.55
N ALA A 214 16.93 12.68 17.43
CA ALA A 214 18.26 12.75 18.03
C ALA A 214 18.58 11.50 18.87
N ALA A 215 17.55 10.86 19.43
CA ALA A 215 17.72 9.71 20.29
C ALA A 215 18.40 8.52 19.60
N ARG A 216 18.25 8.38 18.28
CA ARG A 216 18.86 7.32 17.47
C ARG A 216 20.39 7.35 17.46
N VAL A 217 21.01 8.47 17.83
CA VAL A 217 22.48 8.56 17.91
C VAL A 217 23.01 8.39 19.34
N CYS A 218 22.13 8.37 20.34
CA CYS A 218 22.49 8.27 21.75
C CYS A 218 22.54 6.80 22.21
N SER A 219 23.53 6.47 23.05
CA SER A 219 23.69 5.13 23.63
C SER A 219 23.23 5.06 25.09
N ALA A 220 22.85 6.19 25.69
CA ALA A 220 22.23 6.28 27.02
C ALA A 220 21.50 7.62 27.15
N PHE A 221 20.57 7.73 28.11
CA PHE A 221 19.91 8.99 28.45
C PHE A 221 20.01 9.32 29.94
N LEU A 222 20.29 10.59 30.22
CA LEU A 222 20.10 11.23 31.51
C LEU A 222 18.87 12.13 31.40
N VAL A 223 17.79 11.74 32.09
CA VAL A 223 16.52 12.47 32.10
C VAL A 223 16.48 13.34 33.34
N VAL A 224 16.66 14.64 33.17
CA VAL A 224 16.69 15.62 34.26
C VAL A 224 15.31 16.22 34.46
N TRP A 225 14.77 16.10 35.67
CA TRP A 225 13.42 16.56 36.00
C TRP A 225 13.35 17.16 37.40
N GLU A 226 12.49 18.14 37.62
CA GLU A 226 12.29 18.72 38.95
C GLU A 226 11.40 17.82 39.81
N ARG A 227 11.73 17.69 41.11
CA ARG A 227 10.94 16.88 42.06
C ARG A 227 9.46 17.26 42.07
N ALA A 228 9.15 18.55 42.02
CA ALA A 228 7.77 19.05 42.03
C ALA A 228 6.97 18.66 40.77
N GLN A 229 7.65 18.37 39.67
CA GLN A 229 7.05 18.14 38.35
C GLN A 229 7.03 16.66 37.95
N LEU A 230 7.46 15.72 38.80
CA LEU A 230 7.52 14.29 38.45
C LEU A 230 6.17 13.69 38.00
N ARG A 231 5.05 14.28 38.44
CA ARG A 231 3.69 13.89 38.04
C ARG A 231 3.24 14.47 36.70
N ASP A 232 4.07 15.31 36.09
CA ASP A 232 3.74 15.91 34.79
C ASP A 232 3.61 14.82 33.73
N ARG A 233 2.56 14.93 32.93
CA ARG A 233 2.29 14.08 31.77
C ARG A 233 3.46 14.12 30.77
N LEU A 234 4.15 15.26 30.67
CA LEU A 234 5.24 15.46 29.72
C LEU A 234 6.42 14.48 29.93
N LEU A 235 6.76 14.16 31.19
CA LEU A 235 7.81 13.19 31.51
C LEU A 235 7.46 11.80 30.98
N ARG A 236 6.22 11.36 31.20
CA ARG A 236 5.75 10.05 30.72
C ARG A 236 5.71 10.01 29.20
N GLU A 237 5.25 11.07 28.54
CA GLU A 237 5.27 11.17 27.08
C GLU A 237 6.68 11.10 26.51
N LEU A 238 7.65 11.79 27.11
CA LEU A 238 9.06 11.70 26.73
C LEU A 238 9.60 10.27 26.86
N LEU A 239 9.42 9.65 28.03
CA LEU A 239 9.93 8.30 28.27
C LEU A 239 9.28 7.27 27.33
N THR A 240 7.99 7.40 27.04
CA THR A 240 7.30 6.55 26.06
C THR A 240 7.87 6.72 24.66
N GLN A 241 8.14 7.95 24.21
CA GLN A 241 8.76 8.19 22.90
C GLN A 241 10.18 7.62 22.83
N LEU A 242 10.98 7.82 23.88
CA LEU A 242 12.33 7.28 23.94
C LEU A 242 12.32 5.75 23.91
N GLN A 243 11.42 5.08 24.64
CA GLN A 243 11.29 3.62 24.56
C GLN A 243 10.79 3.12 23.21
N HIS A 244 9.93 3.88 22.53
CA HIS A 244 9.43 3.48 21.22
C HIS A 244 10.52 3.48 20.15
N VAL A 245 11.42 4.47 20.19
CA VAL A 245 12.54 4.56 19.23
C VAL A 245 13.73 3.71 19.71
N MET A 246 13.99 3.68 21.01
CA MET A 246 15.22 3.16 21.62
C MET A 246 14.96 2.25 22.82
N ALA A 247 14.29 1.11 22.62
CA ALA A 247 13.79 0.24 23.71
C ALA A 247 14.88 -0.32 24.65
N GLU A 248 16.07 -0.60 24.11
CA GLU A 248 17.17 -1.25 24.86
C GLU A 248 18.21 -0.25 25.38
N VAL A 249 18.04 1.04 25.10
CA VAL A 249 18.99 2.07 25.54
C VAL A 249 18.76 2.40 27.03
N PRO A 250 19.80 2.40 27.87
CA PRO A 250 19.66 2.67 29.29
C PRO A 250 19.26 4.11 29.57
N VAL A 251 18.31 4.27 30.50
CA VAL A 251 17.79 5.56 30.94
C VAL A 251 18.01 5.72 32.44
N TYR A 252 18.57 6.87 32.82
CA TYR A 252 18.79 7.29 34.20
C TYR A 252 17.93 8.51 34.50
N LEU A 253 17.24 8.51 35.65
CA LEU A 253 16.40 9.63 36.08
C LEU A 253 17.16 10.48 37.10
N LEU A 254 17.30 11.77 36.81
CA LEU A 254 17.99 12.76 37.63
C LEU A 254 16.92 13.72 38.19
N ILE A 255 16.60 13.55 39.47
CA ILE A 255 15.59 14.34 40.18
C ILE A 255 16.28 15.54 40.83
N ASN A 256 16.00 16.73 40.32
CA ASN A 256 16.57 17.98 40.79
C ASN A 256 15.63 18.71 41.77
N LYS A 257 16.17 19.68 42.52
CA LYS A 257 15.45 20.52 43.49
C LYS A 257 14.72 19.71 44.55
N VAL A 258 15.39 18.71 45.11
CA VAL A 258 14.88 17.96 46.26
C VAL A 258 15.02 18.82 47.51
N ARG A 259 13.91 19.08 48.21
CA ARG A 259 13.95 19.88 49.43
C ARG A 259 14.61 19.09 50.56
N PRO A 260 15.57 19.68 51.31
CA PRO A 260 16.23 18.99 52.41
C PRO A 260 15.28 18.80 53.59
N GLU A 261 15.05 17.54 53.97
CA GLU A 261 14.28 17.16 55.17
C GLU A 261 14.73 15.78 55.69
N PRO A 262 14.54 15.47 56.99
CA PRO A 262 14.89 14.17 57.55
C PRO A 262 14.23 13.01 56.80
N GLY A 263 15.03 12.01 56.39
CA GLY A 263 14.54 10.82 55.68
C GLY A 263 14.22 11.02 54.20
N VAL A 264 14.41 12.21 53.62
CA VAL A 264 14.01 12.52 52.23
C VAL A 264 14.62 11.58 51.19
N ILE A 265 15.86 11.15 51.40
CA ILE A 265 16.57 10.25 50.47
C ILE A 265 15.86 8.90 50.39
N ARG A 266 15.52 8.31 51.56
CA ARG A 266 14.74 7.07 51.65
C ARG A 266 13.38 7.24 51.01
N SER A 267 12.70 8.34 51.38
CA SER A 267 11.36 8.64 50.88
C SER A 267 11.32 8.64 49.35
N ILE A 268 12.30 9.26 48.69
CA ILE A 268 12.32 9.35 47.22
C ILE A 268 12.84 8.04 46.56
N LEU A 269 13.92 7.45 47.05
CA LEU A 269 14.56 6.31 46.37
C LEU A 269 13.80 4.98 46.56
N GLU A 270 13.00 4.83 47.61
CA GLU A 270 12.29 3.58 47.93
C GLU A 270 10.77 3.74 48.04
N GLU A 271 10.30 4.76 48.74
CA GLU A 271 8.90 4.85 49.16
C GLU A 271 8.02 5.63 48.17
N ASP A 272 8.63 6.48 47.34
CA ASP A 272 7.91 7.35 46.41
C ASP A 272 7.27 6.55 45.28
N ARG A 273 5.94 6.44 45.35
CA ARG A 273 5.13 5.69 44.39
C ARG A 273 5.36 6.13 42.95
N ASP A 274 5.48 7.43 42.68
CA ASP A 274 5.61 7.94 41.33
C ASP A 274 6.96 7.54 40.74
N VAL A 275 8.03 7.64 41.55
CA VAL A 275 9.38 7.23 41.16
C VAL A 275 9.47 5.72 40.94
N GLN A 276 8.90 4.90 41.83
CA GLN A 276 8.90 3.44 41.68
C GLN A 276 8.08 3.00 40.45
N GLU A 277 6.95 3.66 40.17
CA GLU A 277 6.16 3.39 38.98
C GLU A 277 6.94 3.70 37.71
N LEU A 278 7.59 4.86 37.64
CA LEU A 278 8.46 5.23 36.51
C LEU A 278 9.61 4.23 36.34
N LYS A 279 10.26 3.83 37.44
CA LYS A 279 11.34 2.83 37.42
C LYS A 279 10.89 1.50 36.84
N LYS A 280 9.73 0.99 37.27
CA LYS A 280 9.17 -0.28 36.81
C LYS A 280 8.69 -0.19 35.36
N GLN A 281 7.93 0.85 35.02
CA GLN A 281 7.34 1.02 33.70
C GLN A 281 8.42 1.25 32.63
N PHE A 282 9.40 2.09 32.94
CA PHE A 282 10.38 2.54 31.96
C PHE A 282 11.75 1.84 32.05
N ARG A 283 11.90 0.86 32.94
CA ARG A 283 13.15 0.10 33.20
C ARG A 283 14.35 1.01 33.46
N LEU A 284 14.15 2.02 34.31
CA LEU A 284 15.20 2.98 34.66
C LEU A 284 16.38 2.25 35.34
N GLN A 285 17.59 2.49 34.84
CA GLN A 285 18.81 1.85 35.35
C GLN A 285 19.30 2.44 36.67
N GLY A 286 18.95 3.71 36.93
CA GLY A 286 19.31 4.38 38.17
C GLY A 286 18.52 5.66 38.37
N ILE A 287 18.41 6.05 39.64
CA ILE A 287 17.79 7.30 40.07
C ILE A 287 18.84 8.07 40.86
N TYR A 288 19.07 9.31 40.46
CA TYR A 288 20.00 10.25 41.08
C TYR A 288 19.22 11.45 41.60
N LEU A 289 19.61 11.97 42.75
CA LEU A 289 18.98 13.09 43.42
C LEU A 289 19.97 14.25 43.51
N ALA A 290 19.48 15.48 43.35
CA ALA A 290 20.20 16.69 43.71
C ALA A 290 19.34 17.53 44.67
N MET A 291 19.93 17.93 45.80
CA MET A 291 19.29 18.78 46.77
C MET A 291 19.14 20.20 46.22
N ASP A 292 18.07 20.87 46.63
CA ASP A 292 17.82 22.27 46.31
C ASP A 292 18.81 23.15 47.08
N PHE A 293 19.84 23.64 46.38
CA PHE A 293 20.90 24.43 46.99
C PHE A 293 20.44 25.81 47.46
N ASP A 294 19.27 26.27 47.00
CA ASP A 294 18.65 27.53 47.45
C ASP A 294 18.06 27.40 48.87
N ILE A 295 17.90 26.16 49.38
CA ILE A 295 17.32 25.90 50.70
C ILE A 295 18.42 25.71 51.75
N PRO A 296 18.41 26.46 52.88
CA PRO A 296 19.35 26.24 53.97
C PRO A 296 19.38 24.79 54.45
N GLY A 297 20.58 24.27 54.75
CA GLY A 297 20.76 22.90 55.22
C GLY A 297 20.89 21.84 54.11
N TRP A 298 20.79 22.19 52.83
CA TRP A 298 20.98 21.24 51.72
C TRP A 298 22.31 20.47 51.79
N LYS A 299 23.37 21.12 52.30
CA LYS A 299 24.69 20.53 52.47
C LYS A 299 24.65 19.32 53.38
N ASP A 300 23.84 19.34 54.43
CA ASP A 300 23.72 18.27 55.42
C ASP A 300 23.15 16.98 54.80
N TYR A 301 22.43 17.11 53.68
CA TYR A 301 21.83 16.01 52.92
C TYR A 301 22.58 15.65 51.63
N THR A 302 23.76 16.24 51.41
CA THR A 302 24.58 16.01 50.20
C THR A 302 25.94 15.41 50.59
N PRO A 303 26.50 14.44 49.83
CA PRO A 303 27.78 13.82 50.16
C PRO A 303 28.90 14.85 50.37
N ARG A 304 29.64 14.74 51.49
CA ARG A 304 30.62 15.75 51.90
C ARG A 304 31.66 16.05 50.82
N GLY A 305 32.25 15.00 50.25
CA GLY A 305 33.26 15.14 49.20
C GLY A 305 32.74 15.78 47.92
N LEU A 306 31.42 15.69 47.66
CA LEU A 306 30.77 16.34 46.52
C LEU A 306 30.52 17.81 46.79
N VAL A 307 30.19 18.18 48.03
CA VAL A 307 30.10 19.58 48.47
C VAL A 307 31.48 20.24 48.41
N ASP A 308 32.52 19.56 48.90
CA ASP A 308 33.89 20.08 48.97
C ASP A 308 34.50 20.32 47.58
N THR A 309 34.12 19.52 46.57
CA THR A 309 34.57 19.72 45.18
C THR A 309 34.03 21.01 44.56
N VAL A 310 32.93 21.55 45.11
CA VAL A 310 32.21 22.72 44.59
C VAL A 310 32.30 23.92 45.53
N ALA A 311 32.66 23.72 46.79
CA ALA A 311 32.83 24.77 47.79
C ALA A 311 33.85 25.86 47.39
N ASN A 312 34.75 25.57 46.45
CA ASN A 312 35.74 26.51 45.90
C ASN A 312 35.35 27.10 44.53
N ALA A 313 34.19 26.73 43.97
CA ALA A 313 33.70 27.27 42.71
C ALA A 313 32.90 28.56 42.97
N ALA A 314 33.08 29.57 42.11
CA ALA A 314 32.30 30.81 42.16
C ALA A 314 30.79 30.60 41.89
N GLU A 315 30.40 29.42 41.41
CA GLU A 315 29.03 29.09 41.01
C GLU A 315 28.55 27.78 41.68
N GLN A 316 27.29 27.78 42.13
CA GLN A 316 26.61 26.59 42.64
C GLN A 316 25.88 25.87 41.49
N PHE A 317 25.95 24.54 41.46
CA PHE A 317 25.27 23.71 40.47
C PHE A 317 24.66 22.47 41.14
N PRO A 318 23.63 21.84 40.54
CA PRO A 318 23.02 20.62 41.07
C PRO A 318 24.05 19.50 41.24
N LEU A 319 24.12 18.95 42.45
CA LEU A 319 25.06 17.89 42.83
C LEU A 319 24.31 16.56 42.88
N PHE A 320 24.37 15.81 41.78
CA PHE A 320 23.64 14.55 41.64
C PHE A 320 24.38 13.36 42.27
N PHE A 321 23.69 12.62 43.13
CA PHE A 321 24.17 11.39 43.74
C PHE A 321 23.02 10.37 43.90
N THR A 322 23.38 9.10 44.08
CA THR A 322 22.47 8.04 44.51
C THR A 322 23.07 7.36 45.75
N CYS A 323 22.42 6.36 46.34
CA CYS A 323 23.03 5.55 47.40
C CYS A 323 22.24 4.27 47.70
N GLU A 324 22.88 3.36 48.41
CA GLU A 324 22.25 2.17 49.00
C GLU A 324 21.53 2.51 50.33
N PRO A 325 20.63 1.62 50.80
CA PRO A 325 19.82 1.88 51.98
C PRO A 325 20.61 2.15 53.27
N SER A 326 21.82 1.60 53.35
CA SER A 326 22.74 1.80 54.48
C SER A 326 23.19 3.25 54.67
N TYR A 327 23.05 4.12 53.66
CA TYR A 327 23.50 5.51 53.70
C TYR A 327 22.36 6.55 53.80
N TYR A 328 21.09 6.15 53.80
CA TYR A 328 19.97 7.11 53.79
C TYR A 328 19.96 8.07 54.98
N ASP A 329 20.34 7.57 56.16
CA ASP A 329 20.39 8.36 57.38
C ASP A 329 21.77 9.02 57.59
N LYS A 330 22.72 8.78 56.67
CA LYS A 330 24.10 9.28 56.72
C LYS A 330 24.58 9.81 55.36
N PRO A 331 23.88 10.81 54.78
CA PRO A 331 24.19 11.36 53.46
C PRO A 331 25.63 11.83 53.30
N GLN A 332 26.24 12.35 54.36
CA GLN A 332 27.63 12.83 54.35
C GLN A 332 28.67 11.72 54.09
N GLU A 333 28.33 10.47 54.44
CA GLU A 333 29.22 9.30 54.34
C GLU A 333 29.12 8.59 52.98
N ILE A 334 28.27 9.06 52.06
CA ILE A 334 28.05 8.44 50.74
C ILE A 334 29.36 8.44 49.93
N PRO A 335 29.89 7.25 49.56
CA PRO A 335 31.13 7.15 48.79
C PRO A 335 31.03 7.71 47.37
N SER A 336 32.17 8.09 46.78
CA SER A 336 32.21 8.73 45.46
C SER A 336 31.63 7.88 44.33
N LYS A 337 31.71 6.55 44.43
CA LYS A 337 31.14 5.62 43.45
C LYS A 337 29.63 5.80 43.21
N TYR A 338 28.89 6.51 44.09
CA TYR A 338 27.48 6.80 43.87
C TYR A 338 27.22 8.23 43.34
N TRP A 339 28.25 9.02 43.07
CA TRP A 339 28.11 10.34 42.47
C TRP A 339 27.91 10.20 40.96
N LEU A 340 27.13 11.10 40.36
CA LEU A 340 26.85 11.06 38.92
C LEU A 340 28.13 11.10 38.08
N VAL A 341 29.15 11.84 38.52
CA VAL A 341 30.44 11.94 37.81
C VAL A 341 31.15 10.58 37.73
N ASP A 342 30.99 9.73 38.74
CA ASP A 342 31.58 8.40 38.80
C ASP A 342 30.76 7.33 38.05
N LEU A 343 29.51 7.62 37.65
CA LEU A 343 28.72 6.74 36.77
C LEU A 343 29.49 6.43 35.48
N PHE A 344 30.22 7.40 34.93
CA PHE A 344 30.96 7.25 33.68
C PHE A 344 32.13 6.28 33.76
N ARG A 345 32.68 6.07 34.96
CA ARG A 345 33.70 5.04 35.20
C ARG A 345 33.09 3.63 35.21
N GLN A 346 31.79 3.54 35.48
CA GLN A 346 31.03 2.29 35.54
C GLN A 346 30.40 1.96 34.19
N LEU A 347 30.02 2.97 33.40
CA LEU A 347 29.52 2.80 32.04
C LEU A 347 30.61 2.21 31.16
N LYS A 348 30.35 1.03 30.59
CA LYS A 348 31.24 0.41 29.61
C LYS A 348 30.78 0.79 28.20
N PRO A 349 31.58 1.55 27.43
CA PRO A 349 31.20 2.00 26.09
C PRO A 349 30.79 0.85 25.16
N GLY A 350 31.48 -0.29 25.24
CA GLY A 350 31.18 -1.46 24.41
C GLY A 350 29.81 -2.09 24.72
N GLU A 351 29.39 -2.12 25.99
CA GLU A 351 28.07 -2.65 26.37
C GLU A 351 26.96 -1.71 25.90
N LEU A 352 27.14 -0.38 26.08
CA LEU A 352 26.20 0.64 25.59
C LEU A 352 26.04 0.61 24.08
N GLN A 353 27.14 0.37 23.35
CA GLN A 353 27.09 0.23 21.90
C GLN A 353 26.36 -1.03 21.46
N GLN A 354 26.58 -2.16 22.15
CA GLN A 354 25.86 -3.40 21.86
C GLN A 354 24.36 -3.26 22.09
N GLN A 355 23.96 -2.60 23.19
CA GLN A 355 22.55 -2.30 23.48
C GLN A 355 21.94 -1.37 22.42
N LEU A 356 22.69 -0.36 21.98
CA LEU A 356 22.29 0.53 20.90
C LEU A 356 22.09 -0.23 19.56
N GLU A 357 23.02 -1.13 19.21
CA GLU A 357 22.88 -1.96 18.01
C GLU A 357 21.63 -2.85 18.08
N GLN A 358 21.39 -3.48 19.23
CA GLN A 358 20.16 -4.27 19.47
C GLN A 358 18.91 -3.41 19.33
N SER A 359 18.95 -2.18 19.82
CA SER A 359 17.84 -1.23 19.70
C SER A 359 17.54 -0.89 18.24
N HIS A 360 18.56 -0.63 17.42
CA HIS A 360 18.37 -0.38 15.98
C HIS A 360 17.80 -1.60 15.25
N VAL A 361 18.23 -2.81 15.62
CA VAL A 361 17.67 -4.05 15.07
C VAL A 361 16.16 -4.11 15.35
N GLN A 362 15.74 -3.87 16.59
CA GLN A 362 14.32 -3.91 16.95
C GLN A 362 13.52 -2.81 16.25
N GLU A 363 14.03 -1.58 16.17
CA GLU A 363 13.36 -0.47 15.47
C GLU A 363 13.13 -0.82 13.99
N ILE A 364 14.18 -1.25 13.27
CA ILE A 364 14.09 -1.58 11.85
C ILE A 364 13.13 -2.76 11.64
N LEU A 365 13.22 -3.82 12.46
CA LEU A 365 12.31 -4.97 12.35
C LEU A 365 10.86 -4.58 12.60
N GLN A 366 10.59 -3.72 13.59
CA GLN A 366 9.25 -3.23 13.87
C GLN A 366 8.68 -2.47 12.66
N LEU A 367 9.44 -1.52 12.11
CA LEU A 367 9.02 -0.72 10.95
C LEU A 367 8.79 -1.61 9.72
N VAL A 368 9.67 -2.58 9.47
CA VAL A 368 9.55 -3.50 8.34
C VAL A 368 8.36 -4.45 8.52
N ARG A 369 8.10 -4.96 9.74
CA ARG A 369 6.93 -5.79 10.03
C ARG A 369 5.63 -5.03 9.83
N GLU A 370 5.56 -3.80 10.33
CA GLU A 370 4.44 -2.92 10.03
C GLU A 370 4.27 -2.77 8.52
N GLY A 371 5.37 -2.54 7.79
CA GLY A 371 5.35 -2.43 6.33
C GLY A 371 4.77 -3.66 5.64
N VAL A 372 5.23 -4.86 6.00
CA VAL A 372 4.70 -6.12 5.45
C VAL A 372 3.20 -6.26 5.73
N GLN A 373 2.76 -5.97 6.96
CA GLN A 373 1.34 -6.01 7.31
C GLN A 373 0.51 -5.04 6.47
N ARG A 374 0.97 -3.79 6.30
CA ARG A 374 0.25 -2.79 5.47
C ARG A 374 0.14 -3.21 4.01
N ILE A 375 1.17 -3.87 3.49
CA ILE A 375 1.17 -4.44 2.15
C ILE A 375 0.11 -5.55 2.05
N GLU A 376 0.08 -6.49 2.99
CA GLU A 376 -0.90 -7.59 2.98
C GLU A 376 -2.34 -7.06 3.04
N GLU A 377 -2.62 -6.11 3.94
CA GLU A 377 -3.93 -5.45 4.03
C GLU A 377 -4.29 -4.73 2.72
N TRP A 378 -3.32 -4.13 2.03
CA TRP A 378 -3.52 -3.51 0.72
C TRP A 378 -3.77 -4.53 -0.38
N MET A 379 -3.05 -5.66 -0.39
CA MET A 379 -3.24 -6.76 -1.34
C MET A 379 -4.66 -7.34 -1.23
N ASP A 380 -5.14 -7.55 -0.01
CA ASP A 380 -6.50 -8.06 0.25
C ASP A 380 -7.56 -7.08 -0.25
N ARG A 381 -7.39 -5.78 0.03
CA ARG A 381 -8.28 -4.74 -0.52
C ARG A 381 -8.26 -4.71 -2.06
N CYS A 382 -7.09 -4.87 -2.67
CA CYS A 382 -6.97 -4.93 -4.13
C CYS A 382 -7.69 -6.15 -4.70
N ALA A 383 -7.56 -7.31 -4.05
CA ALA A 383 -8.22 -8.54 -4.47
C ALA A 383 -9.76 -8.39 -4.43
N GLU A 384 -10.32 -7.82 -3.36
CA GLU A 384 -11.76 -7.57 -3.26
C GLU A 384 -12.26 -6.55 -4.29
N LYS A 385 -11.59 -5.40 -4.43
CA LYS A 385 -11.92 -4.42 -5.48
C LYS A 385 -11.86 -5.02 -6.88
N THR A 386 -10.87 -5.89 -7.14
CA THR A 386 -10.75 -6.60 -8.42
C THR A 386 -11.92 -7.53 -8.65
N LYS A 387 -12.36 -8.30 -7.63
CA LYS A 387 -13.55 -9.17 -7.74
C LYS A 387 -14.81 -8.36 -8.02
N GLU A 388 -15.00 -7.25 -7.33
CA GLU A 388 -16.15 -6.36 -7.54
C GLU A 388 -16.17 -5.77 -8.96
N ALA A 389 -15.03 -5.21 -9.41
CA ALA A 389 -14.88 -4.66 -10.76
C ALA A 389 -15.05 -5.72 -11.84
N TYR A 390 -14.43 -6.91 -11.66
CA TYR A 390 -14.54 -8.03 -12.59
C TYR A 390 -15.99 -8.52 -12.72
N LYS A 391 -16.69 -8.70 -11.59
CA LYS A 391 -18.11 -9.10 -11.59
C LYS A 391 -18.99 -8.03 -12.23
N GLY A 392 -18.82 -6.77 -11.85
CA GLY A 392 -19.58 -5.65 -12.40
C GLY A 392 -19.35 -5.48 -13.91
N LEU A 393 -18.11 -5.66 -14.38
CA LEU A 393 -17.76 -5.63 -15.80
C LEU A 393 -18.33 -6.82 -16.57
N LEU A 394 -18.31 -8.02 -15.99
CA LEU A 394 -18.91 -9.20 -16.63
C LEU A 394 -20.42 -9.03 -16.76
N GLU A 395 -21.10 -8.58 -15.70
CA GLU A 395 -22.54 -8.28 -15.72
C GLU A 395 -22.88 -7.15 -16.71
N PHE A 396 -22.02 -6.12 -16.80
CA PHE A 396 -22.13 -5.07 -17.81
C PHE A 396 -22.08 -5.65 -19.23
N CYS A 397 -21.08 -6.47 -19.53
CA CYS A 397 -20.93 -7.09 -20.85
C CYS A 397 -22.09 -8.04 -21.15
N CYS A 398 -22.49 -8.89 -20.21
CA CYS A 398 -23.63 -9.80 -20.36
C CYS A 398 -24.92 -9.08 -20.74
N ARG A 399 -25.20 -7.91 -20.13
CA ARG A 399 -26.38 -7.10 -20.46
C ARG A 399 -26.38 -6.61 -21.91
N GLN A 400 -25.22 -6.41 -22.53
CA GLN A 400 -25.16 -6.01 -23.95
C GLN A 400 -25.53 -7.16 -24.90
N PHE A 401 -25.38 -8.41 -24.44
CA PHE A 401 -25.69 -9.64 -25.20
C PHE A 401 -26.92 -10.38 -24.68
N ALA A 402 -27.74 -9.74 -23.84
CA ALA A 402 -28.99 -10.28 -23.34
C ALA A 402 -30.16 -9.35 -23.70
N ASP A 403 -31.34 -9.92 -23.92
CA ASP A 403 -32.58 -9.15 -24.06
C ASP A 403 -33.22 -8.84 -22.70
N GLU A 404 -34.36 -8.17 -22.70
CA GLU A 404 -35.11 -7.82 -21.48
C GLU A 404 -35.48 -9.07 -20.64
N ARG A 405 -35.59 -10.24 -21.27
CA ARG A 405 -35.90 -11.52 -20.63
C ARG A 405 -34.65 -12.25 -20.14
N ASN A 406 -33.47 -11.64 -20.25
CA ASN A 406 -32.18 -12.26 -19.99
C ASN A 406 -31.88 -13.44 -20.94
N GLU A 407 -32.50 -13.47 -22.11
CA GLU A 407 -32.21 -14.44 -23.15
C GLU A 407 -31.07 -13.92 -24.06
N PRO A 408 -30.13 -14.79 -24.48
CA PRO A 408 -28.97 -14.39 -25.26
C PRO A 408 -29.38 -13.86 -26.64
N ARG A 409 -28.82 -12.70 -26.98
CA ARG A 409 -28.97 -12.05 -28.27
C ARG A 409 -27.97 -12.62 -29.26
N GLN A 410 -28.45 -12.88 -30.47
CA GLN A 410 -27.60 -13.35 -31.54
C GLN A 410 -26.83 -12.18 -32.15
N VAL A 411 -25.51 -12.34 -32.26
CA VAL A 411 -24.64 -11.27 -32.75
C VAL A 411 -24.63 -11.29 -34.27
N PRO A 412 -24.88 -10.16 -34.96
CA PRO A 412 -24.87 -10.12 -36.41
C PRO A 412 -23.46 -10.37 -36.95
N ASN A 413 -23.21 -11.55 -37.53
CA ASN A 413 -21.95 -11.91 -38.20
C ASN A 413 -22.22 -12.58 -39.54
N LYS A 414 -21.93 -11.87 -40.65
CA LYS A 414 -22.16 -12.37 -42.02
C LYS A 414 -21.47 -13.71 -42.29
N ARG A 415 -20.23 -13.87 -41.84
CA ARG A 415 -19.44 -15.09 -42.09
C ARG A 415 -20.06 -16.27 -41.33
N PHE A 416 -20.42 -16.06 -40.06
CA PHE A 416 -21.11 -17.06 -39.25
C PHE A 416 -22.44 -17.48 -39.89
N PHE A 417 -23.34 -16.53 -40.16
CA PHE A 417 -24.66 -16.87 -40.71
C PHE A 417 -24.57 -17.48 -42.11
N SER A 418 -23.62 -17.04 -42.94
CA SER A 418 -23.37 -17.69 -44.24
C SER A 418 -22.86 -19.12 -44.07
N ALA A 419 -21.96 -19.38 -43.12
CA ALA A 419 -21.43 -20.71 -42.85
C ALA A 419 -22.52 -21.62 -42.26
N LEU A 420 -23.30 -21.10 -41.31
CA LEU A 420 -24.44 -21.78 -40.70
C LEU A 420 -25.48 -22.16 -41.76
N ARG A 421 -25.84 -21.23 -42.66
CA ARG A 421 -26.76 -21.50 -43.77
C ARG A 421 -26.23 -22.62 -44.66
N LYS A 422 -24.95 -22.59 -45.02
CA LYS A 422 -24.32 -23.65 -45.83
C LYS A 422 -24.37 -25.00 -45.12
N ALA A 423 -24.07 -25.03 -43.81
CA ALA A 423 -24.12 -26.24 -43.01
C ALA A 423 -25.55 -26.82 -42.91
N ILE A 424 -26.56 -25.98 -42.66
CA ILE A 424 -27.97 -26.40 -42.61
C ILE A 424 -28.42 -27.00 -43.94
N ILE A 425 -28.09 -26.36 -45.07
CA ILE A 425 -28.45 -26.86 -46.41
C ILE A 425 -27.73 -28.18 -46.70
N ARG A 426 -26.42 -28.25 -46.46
CA ARG A 426 -25.59 -29.44 -46.72
C ARG A 426 -26.08 -30.66 -45.95
N ASN A 427 -26.43 -30.49 -44.68
CA ASN A 427 -26.85 -31.59 -43.81
C ASN A 427 -28.36 -31.85 -43.84
N GLY A 428 -29.14 -31.04 -44.55
CA GLY A 428 -30.59 -31.19 -44.64
C GLY A 428 -31.04 -32.41 -45.46
N PRO A 429 -32.32 -32.79 -45.34
CA PRO A 429 -32.96 -33.79 -46.21
C PRO A 429 -32.86 -33.41 -47.70
N TRP A 430 -33.05 -34.40 -48.58
CA TRP A 430 -32.86 -34.24 -50.02
C TRP A 430 -33.61 -33.03 -50.59
N TYR A 431 -34.86 -32.77 -50.18
CA TYR A 431 -35.67 -31.64 -50.67
C TYR A 431 -35.12 -30.27 -50.27
N VAL A 432 -34.35 -30.16 -49.17
CA VAL A 432 -33.68 -28.91 -48.74
C VAL A 432 -32.42 -28.65 -49.58
N ARG A 433 -31.70 -29.72 -49.93
CA ARG A 433 -30.48 -29.64 -50.76
C ARG A 433 -30.77 -29.13 -52.17
N TRP A 434 -31.95 -29.43 -52.70
CA TRP A 434 -32.38 -29.00 -54.05
C TRP A 434 -32.57 -27.48 -54.17
N VAL A 435 -32.82 -26.79 -53.07
CA VAL A 435 -33.04 -25.33 -53.07
C VAL A 435 -31.70 -24.54 -52.95
N GLY A 436 -30.57 -25.24 -52.79
CA GLY A 436 -29.23 -24.65 -52.88
C GLY A 436 -28.75 -24.38 -54.32
N ILE A 437 -29.57 -24.72 -55.32
CA ILE A 437 -29.28 -24.53 -56.74
C ILE A 437 -29.59 -23.06 -57.13
N PRO A 438 -28.72 -22.37 -57.89
CA PRO A 438 -28.98 -20.99 -58.34
C PRO A 438 -30.36 -20.86 -58.98
N LEU A 439 -31.10 -19.80 -58.61
CA LEU A 439 -32.47 -19.54 -59.06
C LEU A 439 -32.64 -19.61 -60.59
N GLU A 440 -31.59 -19.34 -61.35
CA GLU A 440 -31.58 -19.44 -62.82
C GLU A 440 -31.76 -20.88 -63.34
N LYS A 441 -31.21 -21.89 -62.66
CA LYS A 441 -31.43 -23.30 -63.01
C LYS A 441 -32.82 -23.79 -62.60
N VAL A 442 -33.41 -23.19 -61.55
CA VAL A 442 -34.79 -23.47 -61.13
C VAL A 442 -35.79 -22.87 -62.12
N LYS A 443 -35.53 -21.66 -62.65
CA LYS A 443 -36.32 -21.05 -63.73
C LYS A 443 -36.41 -21.94 -64.97
N GLN A 444 -35.37 -22.72 -65.26
CA GLN A 444 -35.32 -23.62 -66.41
C GLN A 444 -36.21 -24.85 -66.24
N ILE A 445 -36.39 -25.33 -65.00
CA ILE A 445 -37.24 -26.48 -64.65
C ILE A 445 -38.71 -26.05 -64.42
N TRP A 446 -38.92 -24.83 -63.91
CA TRP A 446 -40.25 -24.27 -63.61
C TRP A 446 -40.84 -23.39 -64.73
N GLY A 447 -40.15 -23.26 -65.86
CA GLY A 447 -40.61 -22.52 -67.05
C GLY A 447 -41.90 -23.03 -67.69
N GLN A 448 -42.51 -24.11 -67.17
CA GLN A 448 -43.81 -24.64 -67.61
C GLN A 448 -45.01 -24.22 -66.73
N LEU A 449 -44.83 -23.48 -65.63
CA LEU A 449 -45.93 -22.89 -64.86
C LEU A 449 -45.81 -21.37 -64.80
N ARG A 450 -46.51 -20.67 -65.70
CA ARG A 450 -46.64 -19.22 -65.70
C ARG A 450 -47.76 -18.77 -64.76
N SER A 451 -47.46 -17.79 -63.89
CA SER A 451 -47.99 -16.42 -64.02
C SER A 451 -47.58 -15.54 -62.82
N LEU A 452 -46.49 -14.79 -62.93
CA LEU A 452 -46.31 -13.51 -62.21
C LEU A 452 -45.31 -12.62 -62.99
N PRO A 453 -45.50 -11.28 -63.09
CA PRO A 453 -44.73 -10.45 -64.00
C PRO A 453 -43.32 -10.09 -63.48
N PRO A 454 -42.31 -9.96 -64.36
CA PRO A 454 -40.91 -9.75 -63.99
C PRO A 454 -40.53 -8.32 -63.55
N SER A 455 -41.44 -7.35 -63.60
CA SER A 455 -41.14 -5.92 -63.35
C SER A 455 -41.09 -5.50 -61.87
N LYS A 456 -41.40 -6.39 -60.91
CA LYS A 456 -41.27 -6.10 -59.46
C LYS A 456 -39.94 -6.52 -58.83
N TRP A 457 -38.99 -7.05 -59.61
CA TRP A 457 -37.77 -7.67 -59.05
C TRP A 457 -36.54 -6.76 -59.06
N SER A 458 -36.51 -5.72 -59.89
CA SER A 458 -35.33 -4.83 -60.03
C SER A 458 -35.31 -3.64 -59.07
N GLU A 459 -36.43 -3.29 -58.43
CA GLU A 459 -36.51 -2.26 -57.37
C GLU A 459 -36.15 -2.82 -55.97
N VAL A 460 -35.87 -4.12 -55.86
CA VAL A 460 -35.67 -4.85 -54.58
C VAL A 460 -34.19 -5.04 -54.24
N LEU A 461 -33.27 -4.39 -54.96
CA LEU A 461 -31.82 -4.47 -54.66
C LEU A 461 -31.38 -3.22 -53.88
N PRO A 462 -31.19 -3.29 -52.55
CA PRO A 462 -30.84 -2.14 -51.73
C PRO A 462 -29.32 -1.95 -51.63
N LYS A 463 -28.90 -0.71 -51.33
CA LYS A 463 -27.56 -0.38 -50.85
C LYS A 463 -27.34 -0.99 -49.46
N GLU A 464 -26.23 -1.70 -49.29
CA GLU A 464 -25.87 -2.36 -48.03
C GLU A 464 -25.40 -1.33 -46.96
N GLU A 465 -26.31 -0.82 -46.14
CA GLU A 465 -25.95 -0.20 -44.86
C GLU A 465 -26.18 -1.20 -43.72
N TYR A 466 -25.13 -1.41 -42.92
CA TYR A 466 -25.07 -2.46 -41.91
C TYR A 466 -25.45 -1.92 -40.53
N PRO A 467 -26.26 -2.65 -39.75
CA PRO A 467 -26.56 -2.27 -38.37
C PRO A 467 -25.30 -2.38 -37.49
N THR A 468 -25.20 -1.50 -36.50
CA THR A 468 -24.17 -1.50 -35.46
C THR A 468 -24.25 -2.77 -34.60
N LEU A 469 -23.07 -3.27 -34.21
CA LEU A 469 -22.92 -4.55 -33.50
C LEU A 469 -23.46 -4.52 -32.07
N LEU A 470 -23.41 -3.34 -31.47
CA LEU A 470 -23.96 -3.05 -30.16
C LEU A 470 -25.26 -2.27 -30.37
N VAL A 471 -26.29 -2.63 -29.60
CA VAL A 471 -27.58 -1.92 -29.57
C VAL A 471 -27.38 -0.48 -29.09
N LYS A 472 -26.31 -0.26 -28.31
CA LYS A 472 -25.96 1.03 -27.71
C LYS A 472 -24.77 1.68 -28.40
N THR A 473 -24.83 3.00 -28.51
CA THR A 473 -23.72 3.83 -28.95
C THR A 473 -22.60 3.84 -27.90
N GLY A 474 -21.39 4.24 -28.29
CA GLY A 474 -20.28 4.39 -27.35
C GLY A 474 -20.60 5.35 -26.20
N ASP A 475 -21.35 6.43 -26.45
CA ASP A 475 -21.75 7.40 -25.43
C ASP A 475 -22.74 6.81 -24.41
N GLU A 476 -23.68 5.97 -24.85
CA GLU A 476 -24.61 5.26 -23.95
C GLU A 476 -23.86 4.24 -23.08
N LEU A 477 -22.87 3.53 -23.63
CA LEU A 477 -22.03 2.61 -22.88
C LEU A 477 -21.15 3.32 -21.84
N VAL A 478 -20.64 4.51 -22.18
CA VAL A 478 -19.96 5.38 -21.21
C VAL A 478 -20.90 5.79 -20.10
N GLY A 479 -22.16 6.15 -20.42
CA GLY A 479 -23.18 6.47 -19.42
C GLY A 479 -23.43 5.33 -18.44
N GLU A 480 -23.61 4.11 -18.94
CA GLU A 480 -23.82 2.93 -18.07
C GLU A 480 -22.59 2.56 -17.24
N LEU A 481 -21.38 2.71 -17.79
CA LEU A 481 -20.14 2.48 -17.05
C LEU A 481 -19.94 3.55 -15.97
N ARG A 482 -20.33 4.79 -16.22
CA ARG A 482 -20.26 5.88 -15.23
C ARG A 482 -21.11 5.60 -13.99
N ASP A 483 -22.23 4.88 -14.14
CA ASP A 483 -23.10 4.49 -13.03
C ASP A 483 -22.55 3.29 -12.22
N MET A 484 -21.47 2.67 -12.67
CA MET A 484 -20.84 1.55 -11.98
C MET A 484 -20.02 2.03 -10.79
N ARG A 485 -20.40 1.59 -9.58
CA ARG A 485 -19.71 1.96 -8.33
C ARG A 485 -18.22 1.62 -8.28
N TRP A 486 -17.76 0.64 -9.07
CA TRP A 486 -16.37 0.21 -9.10
C TRP A 486 -15.46 1.09 -9.97
N ILE A 487 -16.02 2.03 -10.76
CA ILE A 487 -15.25 3.02 -11.50
C ILE A 487 -15.11 4.28 -10.64
N PRO A 488 -13.87 4.71 -10.28
CA PRO A 488 -13.70 5.90 -9.47
C PRO A 488 -14.09 7.18 -10.23
N ALA A 489 -14.63 8.16 -9.49
CA ALA A 489 -15.10 9.43 -10.08
C ALA A 489 -14.02 10.19 -10.87
N SER A 490 -12.75 10.09 -10.44
CA SER A 490 -11.62 10.74 -11.12
C SER A 490 -11.31 10.18 -12.51
N TYR A 491 -11.88 9.03 -12.88
CA TYR A 491 -11.63 8.32 -14.13
C TYR A 491 -12.74 8.52 -15.16
N LEU A 492 -13.81 9.26 -14.82
CA LEU A 492 -15.01 9.37 -15.64
C LEU A 492 -14.80 10.16 -16.95
N GLU A 493 -13.87 11.12 -16.95
CA GLU A 493 -13.53 11.92 -18.15
C GLU A 493 -12.73 11.09 -19.17
N ASP A 494 -11.92 10.14 -18.68
CA ASP A 494 -11.07 9.27 -19.51
C ASP A 494 -11.79 8.03 -20.03
N LEU A 495 -13.02 7.75 -19.58
CA LEU A 495 -13.80 6.59 -20.04
C LEU A 495 -14.11 6.64 -21.54
N LYS A 496 -14.47 7.82 -22.06
CA LYS A 496 -14.91 7.96 -23.45
C LYS A 496 -13.86 7.50 -24.47
N PRO A 497 -12.59 7.94 -24.44
CA PRO A 497 -11.58 7.46 -25.39
C PRO A 497 -11.29 5.95 -25.25
N VAL A 498 -11.37 5.40 -24.04
CA VAL A 498 -11.14 3.98 -23.75
C VAL A 498 -12.25 3.11 -24.33
N VAL A 499 -13.51 3.47 -24.06
CA VAL A 499 -14.69 2.75 -24.58
C VAL A 499 -14.71 2.81 -26.11
N LYS A 500 -14.38 3.97 -26.70
CA LYS A 500 -14.29 4.11 -28.16
C LYS A 500 -13.25 3.14 -28.75
N GLU A 501 -12.06 3.07 -28.18
CA GLU A 501 -11.02 2.14 -28.63
C GLU A 501 -11.46 0.68 -28.50
N VAL A 502 -12.06 0.30 -27.37
CA VAL A 502 -12.58 -1.06 -27.15
C VAL A 502 -13.61 -1.43 -28.22
N ILE A 503 -14.57 -0.55 -28.49
CA ILE A 503 -15.62 -0.79 -29.51
C ILE A 503 -15.01 -0.91 -30.91
N GLU A 504 -14.13 0.01 -31.31
CA GLU A 504 -13.47 -0.04 -32.63
C GLU A 504 -12.68 -1.34 -32.83
N LYS A 505 -11.96 -1.79 -31.80
CA LYS A 505 -11.21 -3.04 -31.82
C LYS A 505 -12.12 -4.25 -31.83
N PHE A 506 -13.19 -4.23 -31.03
CA PHE A 506 -14.19 -5.28 -30.97
C PHE A 506 -14.89 -5.46 -32.33
N GLU A 507 -15.37 -4.38 -32.94
CA GLU A 507 -16.04 -4.44 -34.25
C GLU A 507 -15.12 -4.95 -35.34
N LYS A 508 -13.87 -4.49 -35.37
CA LYS A 508 -12.87 -4.97 -36.32
C LYS A 508 -12.57 -6.46 -36.12
N PHE A 509 -12.36 -6.88 -34.87
CA PHE A 509 -12.11 -8.27 -34.50
C PHE A 509 -13.27 -9.19 -34.90
N HIS A 510 -14.49 -8.81 -34.52
CA HIS A 510 -15.70 -9.57 -34.82
C HIS A 510 -15.94 -9.74 -36.32
N ARG A 511 -15.70 -8.70 -37.13
CA ARG A 511 -15.88 -8.76 -38.59
C ARG A 511 -14.84 -9.64 -39.30
N THR A 512 -13.61 -9.67 -38.80
CA THR A 512 -12.48 -10.24 -39.55
C THR A 512 -11.95 -11.57 -39.00
N GLN A 513 -12.03 -11.80 -37.70
CA GLN A 513 -11.29 -12.86 -37.00
C GLN A 513 -12.18 -13.85 -36.24
N LEU A 514 -13.44 -13.51 -35.93
CA LEU A 514 -14.37 -14.45 -35.33
C LEU A 514 -14.79 -15.52 -36.37
N GLN A 515 -14.01 -16.59 -36.46
CA GLN A 515 -14.30 -17.75 -37.29
C GLN A 515 -14.91 -18.86 -36.44
N VAL A 516 -15.93 -19.50 -36.99
CA VAL A 516 -16.54 -20.69 -36.39
C VAL A 516 -16.10 -21.90 -37.17
N ASP A 517 -15.73 -22.95 -36.45
CA ASP A 517 -15.35 -24.24 -37.00
C ASP A 517 -16.49 -24.80 -37.88
N PRO A 518 -16.26 -24.99 -39.20
CA PRO A 518 -17.26 -25.55 -40.09
C PRO A 518 -17.76 -26.93 -39.66
N GLN A 519 -16.93 -27.75 -39.01
CA GLN A 519 -17.32 -29.09 -38.55
C GLN A 519 -18.37 -29.01 -37.44
N LYS A 520 -18.18 -28.13 -36.46
CA LYS A 520 -19.14 -27.92 -35.37
C LYS A 520 -20.48 -27.38 -35.86
N LEU A 521 -20.46 -26.54 -36.90
CA LEU A 521 -21.69 -26.08 -37.56
C LEU A 521 -22.40 -27.22 -38.31
N ASP A 522 -21.65 -28.15 -38.90
CA ASP A 522 -22.22 -29.34 -39.51
C ASP A 522 -22.84 -30.28 -38.48
N GLU A 523 -22.16 -30.55 -37.37
CA GLU A 523 -22.69 -31.34 -36.26
C GLU A 523 -23.99 -30.74 -35.72
N MET A 524 -23.98 -29.44 -35.43
CA MET A 524 -25.17 -28.72 -34.97
C MET A 524 -26.32 -28.79 -35.99
N ALA A 525 -26.02 -28.68 -37.29
CA ALA A 525 -27.02 -28.81 -38.34
C ALA A 525 -27.58 -30.25 -38.44
N GLN A 526 -26.72 -31.27 -38.31
CA GLN A 526 -27.15 -32.67 -38.31
C GLN A 526 -28.05 -32.99 -37.12
N ASP A 527 -27.68 -32.53 -35.93
CA ASP A 527 -28.46 -32.77 -34.72
C ASP A 527 -29.80 -32.05 -34.76
N PHE A 528 -29.84 -30.83 -35.33
CA PHE A 528 -31.10 -30.15 -35.62
C PHE A 528 -32.01 -30.98 -36.51
N TRP A 529 -31.50 -31.54 -37.62
CA TRP A 529 -32.30 -32.36 -38.53
C TRP A 529 -32.74 -33.70 -37.93
N LYS A 530 -31.86 -34.37 -37.16
CA LYS A 530 -32.16 -35.63 -36.47
C LYS A 530 -33.22 -35.47 -35.38
N GLY A 531 -33.23 -34.32 -34.69
CA GLY A 531 -34.16 -34.07 -33.59
C GLY A 531 -35.58 -33.69 -34.01
N LEU A 532 -35.85 -33.45 -35.30
CA LEU A 532 -37.20 -33.17 -35.79
C LEU A 532 -38.01 -34.47 -35.89
N SER A 533 -39.19 -34.52 -35.27
CA SER A 533 -40.06 -35.71 -35.36
C SER A 533 -40.55 -35.94 -36.80
N GLY A 534 -40.76 -37.20 -37.20
CA GLY A 534 -41.20 -37.54 -38.56
C GLY A 534 -42.48 -36.82 -39.00
N TRP A 535 -43.43 -36.60 -38.08
CA TRP A 535 -44.64 -35.81 -38.33
C TRP A 535 -44.39 -34.30 -38.43
N ALA A 536 -43.39 -33.76 -37.72
CA ALA A 536 -42.94 -32.38 -37.91
C ALA A 536 -42.29 -32.22 -39.28
N MET A 537 -41.39 -33.13 -39.68
CA MET A 537 -40.80 -33.14 -41.03
C MET A 537 -41.86 -33.21 -42.13
N VAL A 538 -42.92 -34.00 -41.96
CA VAL A 538 -44.03 -34.11 -42.91
C VAL A 538 -44.89 -32.85 -42.94
N LYS A 539 -45.27 -32.27 -41.79
CA LYS A 539 -46.01 -30.98 -41.76
C LYS A 539 -45.19 -29.85 -42.38
N ILE A 540 -43.89 -29.87 -42.16
CA ILE A 540 -42.92 -28.94 -42.70
C ILE A 540 -42.74 -29.15 -44.23
N ALA A 541 -42.75 -30.39 -44.71
CA ALA A 541 -42.73 -30.71 -46.13
C ALA A 541 -44.04 -30.32 -46.85
N ILE A 542 -45.19 -30.49 -46.19
CA ILE A 542 -46.53 -30.21 -46.74
C ILE A 542 -46.88 -28.71 -46.71
N LYS A 543 -46.53 -27.98 -45.63
CA LYS A 543 -46.78 -26.53 -45.52
C LYS A 543 -45.67 -25.68 -46.16
N SER A 544 -45.01 -26.21 -47.18
CA SER A 544 -43.96 -25.62 -48.02
C SER A 544 -42.57 -25.48 -47.40
N ALA A 545 -41.56 -25.78 -48.22
CA ALA A 545 -40.15 -25.45 -47.96
C ALA A 545 -39.97 -23.99 -47.48
N LEU A 546 -40.87 -23.08 -47.88
CA LEU A 546 -40.98 -21.69 -47.42
C LEU A 546 -41.15 -21.50 -45.91
N ALA A 547 -41.61 -22.47 -45.13
CA ALA A 547 -41.72 -22.34 -43.66
C ALA A 547 -40.41 -22.74 -42.94
N ILE A 548 -39.68 -23.76 -43.42
CA ILE A 548 -38.28 -24.01 -43.00
C ILE A 548 -37.42 -22.84 -43.44
N PHE A 549 -37.57 -22.40 -44.69
CA PHE A 549 -36.97 -21.16 -45.16
C PHE A 549 -37.48 -20.00 -44.30
N GLY A 550 -38.72 -19.92 -43.83
CA GLY A 550 -39.17 -18.87 -42.90
C GLY A 550 -38.41 -18.84 -41.58
N VAL A 551 -37.96 -19.99 -41.07
CA VAL A 551 -37.14 -20.08 -39.84
C VAL A 551 -35.64 -19.93 -40.12
N VAL A 552 -35.14 -20.51 -41.21
CA VAL A 552 -33.71 -20.53 -41.60
C VAL A 552 -33.32 -19.30 -42.43
N ILE A 553 -34.19 -18.77 -43.31
CA ILE A 553 -34.22 -17.35 -43.80
C ILE A 553 -34.75 -16.44 -42.69
N GLY A 554 -35.51 -16.88 -41.70
CA GLY A 554 -35.73 -16.05 -40.51
C GLY A 554 -34.41 -15.71 -39.82
N LEU A 555 -33.60 -16.74 -39.60
CA LEU A 555 -32.24 -16.67 -39.06
C LEU A 555 -31.19 -16.10 -40.03
N ALA A 556 -31.29 -16.40 -41.33
CA ALA A 556 -30.32 -15.96 -42.37
C ALA A 556 -30.79 -14.76 -43.20
N GLY A 557 -32.02 -14.30 -42.99
CA GLY A 557 -32.75 -13.38 -43.85
C GLY A 557 -33.73 -12.49 -43.06
N ALA A 558 -33.63 -12.42 -41.74
CA ALA A 558 -33.71 -11.12 -41.10
C ALA A 558 -32.48 -10.22 -41.38
N ILE A 559 -31.52 -10.73 -42.18
CA ILE A 559 -30.62 -9.93 -43.04
C ILE A 559 -31.32 -9.48 -44.36
N VAL A 560 -32.43 -10.12 -44.76
CA VAL A 560 -33.20 -9.89 -46.00
C VAL A 560 -34.53 -9.16 -45.73
N ALA A 561 -34.96 -8.97 -44.49
CA ALA A 561 -36.06 -8.09 -44.11
C ALA A 561 -35.69 -6.59 -44.22
N ILE A 562 -35.08 -6.22 -45.35
CA ILE A 562 -34.82 -4.86 -45.85
C ILE A 562 -36.04 -4.36 -46.65
N ILE A 563 -37.19 -5.03 -46.56
CA ILE A 563 -38.38 -4.69 -47.34
C ILE A 563 -39.31 -3.71 -46.59
N ASP A 564 -39.09 -3.42 -45.29
CA ASP A 564 -39.90 -2.39 -44.59
C ASP A 564 -39.27 -1.80 -43.29
N GLY A 565 -37.93 -1.79 -43.16
CA GLY A 565 -37.27 -1.15 -42.00
C GLY A 565 -37.04 -2.04 -40.76
N GLY A 566 -36.86 -3.36 -40.93
CA GLY A 566 -36.77 -4.35 -39.85
C GLY A 566 -35.37 -4.66 -39.26
N ALA A 567 -34.31 -3.93 -39.62
CA ALA A 567 -32.94 -4.22 -39.13
C ALA A 567 -32.78 -4.06 -37.59
N THR A 568 -33.69 -3.32 -36.95
CA THR A 568 -33.78 -3.17 -35.49
C THR A 568 -34.28 -4.44 -34.79
N LEU A 569 -34.95 -5.37 -35.49
CA LEU A 569 -35.59 -6.54 -34.87
C LEU A 569 -34.60 -7.65 -34.47
N LEU A 570 -33.50 -7.87 -35.18
CA LEU A 570 -32.53 -8.91 -34.78
C LEU A 570 -31.54 -8.45 -33.70
N SER A 571 -31.20 -7.17 -33.68
CA SER A 571 -30.36 -6.61 -32.60
C SER A 571 -31.16 -6.41 -31.31
N ALA A 572 -32.49 -6.20 -31.39
CA ALA A 572 -33.34 -6.02 -30.23
C ALA A 572 -33.83 -7.33 -29.57
N PHE A 573 -34.10 -8.39 -30.35
CA PHE A 573 -34.80 -9.59 -29.85
C PHE A 573 -33.91 -10.87 -29.82
N SER A 574 -34.04 -11.66 -28.75
CA SER A 574 -33.50 -13.03 -28.70
C SER A 574 -34.18 -13.95 -29.72
N PHE A 575 -33.51 -15.04 -30.10
CA PHE A 575 -34.05 -16.02 -31.06
C PHE A 575 -35.42 -16.58 -30.63
N THR A 576 -35.61 -16.80 -29.33
CA THR A 576 -36.87 -17.28 -28.75
C THR A 576 -37.99 -16.23 -28.87
N SER A 577 -37.68 -14.95 -28.64
CA SER A 577 -38.64 -13.85 -28.82
C SER A 577 -39.00 -13.61 -30.29
N TRP A 578 -38.05 -13.78 -31.20
CA TRP A 578 -38.28 -13.73 -32.63
C TRP A 578 -39.20 -14.88 -33.12
N LEU A 579 -38.92 -16.13 -32.69
CA LEU A 579 -39.78 -17.27 -33.00
C LEU A 579 -41.21 -17.10 -32.49
N ALA A 580 -41.38 -16.58 -31.28
CA ALA A 580 -42.68 -16.36 -30.66
C ALA A 580 -43.53 -15.30 -31.41
N SER A 581 -42.88 -14.30 -32.01
CA SER A 581 -43.57 -13.21 -32.73
C SER A 581 -43.88 -13.54 -34.20
N HIS A 582 -43.12 -14.42 -34.84
CA HIS A 582 -43.23 -14.65 -36.29
C HIS A 582 -43.85 -15.98 -36.70
N ILE A 583 -44.09 -16.91 -35.76
CA ILE A 583 -44.68 -18.22 -36.07
C ILE A 583 -45.95 -18.44 -35.23
N PRO A 584 -47.14 -18.22 -35.80
CA PRO A 584 -48.41 -18.46 -35.12
C PRO A 584 -48.51 -19.91 -34.61
N GLY A 585 -48.65 -20.08 -33.30
CA GLY A 585 -48.69 -21.39 -32.60
C GLY A 585 -47.44 -21.75 -31.81
N LEU A 586 -46.30 -21.08 -32.05
CA LEU A 586 -45.05 -21.28 -31.27
C LEU A 586 -44.97 -20.38 -30.03
N ALA A 587 -45.80 -19.34 -29.94
CA ALA A 587 -45.99 -18.54 -28.73
C ALA A 587 -46.46 -19.37 -27.52
N ALA A 588 -47.22 -20.45 -27.75
CA ALA A 588 -47.65 -21.38 -26.71
C ALA A 588 -46.58 -22.44 -26.37
N LEU A 589 -45.71 -22.80 -27.32
CA LEU A 589 -44.65 -23.80 -27.18
C LEU A 589 -43.37 -23.25 -26.50
N THR A 590 -43.18 -21.92 -26.51
CA THR A 590 -42.05 -21.27 -25.83
C THR A 590 -42.17 -21.27 -24.30
N VAL A 591 -43.35 -21.59 -23.76
CA VAL A 591 -43.61 -21.63 -22.31
C VAL A 591 -43.87 -23.06 -21.78
N GLY A 592 -44.07 -24.08 -22.64
CA GLY A 592 -44.22 -25.46 -22.16
C GLY A 592 -44.23 -26.54 -23.23
N VAL A 593 -43.67 -27.71 -22.85
CA VAL A 593 -43.89 -29.07 -23.38
C VAL A 593 -42.97 -29.59 -24.53
N ILE A 594 -41.84 -30.16 -24.11
CA ILE A 594 -41.13 -31.44 -24.43
C ILE A 594 -41.36 -32.22 -25.77
N GLY A 595 -42.41 -32.03 -26.57
CA GLY A 595 -42.68 -32.91 -27.74
C GLY A 595 -41.94 -32.54 -29.05
N THR A 596 -41.60 -31.27 -29.23
CA THR A 596 -40.93 -30.72 -30.44
C THR A 596 -39.69 -29.86 -30.11
N GLY A 597 -39.34 -29.76 -28.82
CA GLY A 597 -38.38 -28.78 -28.29
C GLY A 597 -36.92 -29.22 -28.24
N ALA A 598 -36.59 -30.50 -28.35
CA ALA A 598 -35.20 -30.96 -28.18
C ALA A 598 -34.26 -30.48 -29.30
N ALA A 599 -34.69 -30.57 -30.58
CA ALA A 599 -33.91 -30.10 -31.72
C ALA A 599 -33.64 -28.60 -31.68
N PHE A 600 -34.67 -27.82 -31.37
CA PHE A 600 -34.57 -26.37 -31.24
C PHE A 600 -33.76 -25.96 -30.01
N ALA A 601 -33.79 -26.73 -28.92
CA ALA A 601 -32.95 -26.48 -27.75
C ALA A 601 -31.46 -26.75 -28.03
N ILE A 602 -31.13 -27.83 -28.75
CA ILE A 602 -29.76 -28.14 -29.19
C ILE A 602 -29.25 -27.05 -30.15
N PHE A 603 -30.08 -26.69 -31.14
CA PHE A 603 -29.75 -25.65 -32.10
C PHE A 603 -29.57 -24.27 -31.44
N TYR A 604 -30.46 -23.92 -30.51
CA TYR A 604 -30.33 -22.70 -29.72
C TYR A 604 -29.06 -22.69 -28.87
N GLN A 605 -28.74 -23.81 -28.22
CA GLN A 605 -27.52 -23.94 -27.44
C GLN A 605 -26.27 -23.74 -28.30
N GLY A 606 -26.23 -24.34 -29.50
CA GLY A 606 -25.12 -24.14 -30.43
C GLY A 606 -25.02 -22.72 -30.98
N LEU A 607 -26.15 -22.03 -31.22
CA LEU A 607 -26.14 -20.60 -31.56
C LEU A 607 -25.51 -19.74 -30.45
N VAL A 608 -25.85 -20.02 -29.19
CA VAL A 608 -25.24 -19.33 -28.05
C VAL A 608 -23.75 -19.63 -27.98
N GLU A 609 -23.36 -20.91 -28.08
CA GLU A 609 -21.99 -21.38 -27.92
C GLU A 609 -21.05 -20.88 -29.03
N TYR A 610 -21.52 -20.84 -30.28
CA TYR A 610 -20.69 -20.52 -31.43
C TYR A 610 -20.80 -19.09 -31.94
N ASN A 611 -21.79 -18.31 -31.49
CA ASN A 611 -21.95 -16.91 -31.90
C ASN A 611 -21.92 -15.95 -30.72
N THR A 612 -22.79 -16.16 -29.74
CA THR A 612 -22.99 -15.19 -28.64
C THR A 612 -21.83 -15.21 -27.65
N LEU A 613 -21.44 -16.38 -27.15
CA LEU A 613 -20.37 -16.49 -26.15
C LEU A 613 -19.00 -16.02 -26.66
N PRO A 614 -18.55 -16.34 -27.90
CA PRO A 614 -17.26 -15.86 -28.40
C PRO A 614 -17.21 -14.33 -28.53
N ALA A 615 -18.31 -13.71 -28.97
CA ALA A 615 -18.41 -12.25 -29.07
C ALA A 615 -18.44 -11.59 -27.68
N LEU A 616 -19.23 -12.14 -26.74
CA LEU A 616 -19.25 -11.69 -25.34
C LEU A 616 -17.86 -11.80 -24.69
N ALA A 617 -17.18 -12.93 -24.87
CA ALA A 617 -15.84 -13.15 -24.36
C ALA A 617 -14.83 -12.15 -24.94
N ALA A 618 -14.90 -11.88 -26.26
CA ALA A 618 -14.03 -10.91 -26.90
C ALA A 618 -14.26 -9.49 -26.35
N LEU A 619 -15.51 -9.04 -26.20
CA LEU A 619 -15.80 -7.73 -25.61
C LEU A 619 -15.31 -7.64 -24.16
N PHE A 620 -15.62 -8.67 -23.36
CA PHE A 620 -15.22 -8.74 -21.96
C PHE A 620 -13.69 -8.68 -21.81
N TYR A 621 -12.94 -9.46 -22.59
CA TYR A 621 -11.48 -9.47 -22.52
C TYR A 621 -10.86 -8.15 -22.98
N LEU A 622 -11.43 -7.49 -23.99
CA LEU A 622 -10.98 -6.15 -24.38
C LEU A 622 -11.20 -5.13 -23.25
N PHE A 623 -12.35 -5.19 -22.56
CA PHE A 623 -12.54 -4.33 -21.40
C PHE A 623 -11.65 -4.70 -20.21
N CYS A 624 -11.39 -5.98 -19.95
CA CYS A 624 -10.40 -6.40 -18.95
C CYS A 624 -9.03 -5.79 -19.25
N ASP A 625 -8.56 -5.90 -20.50
CA ASP A 625 -7.30 -5.31 -20.93
C ASP A 625 -7.29 -3.78 -20.84
N ALA A 626 -8.44 -3.15 -21.10
CA ALA A 626 -8.60 -1.70 -21.03
C ALA A 626 -8.51 -1.20 -19.58
N PHE A 627 -9.17 -1.90 -18.65
CA PHE A 627 -9.22 -1.52 -17.24
C PHE A 627 -8.08 -2.10 -16.40
N GLY A 628 -7.21 -2.94 -16.98
CA GLY A 628 -6.14 -3.62 -16.26
C GLY A 628 -6.62 -4.73 -15.33
N LEU A 629 -7.78 -5.33 -15.61
CA LEU A 629 -8.33 -6.46 -14.88
C LEU A 629 -7.81 -7.78 -15.49
N PRO A 630 -7.66 -8.84 -14.68
CA PRO A 630 -7.37 -10.16 -15.21
C PRO A 630 -8.54 -10.66 -16.09
N ARG A 631 -8.24 -11.47 -17.11
CA ARG A 631 -9.27 -12.09 -17.97
C ARG A 631 -9.92 -13.33 -17.33
N GLU A 632 -9.27 -13.91 -16.33
CA GLU A 632 -9.73 -15.07 -15.57
C GLU A 632 -9.57 -14.79 -14.08
N LEU A 633 -10.59 -15.10 -13.29
CA LEU A 633 -10.61 -14.89 -11.85
C LEU A 633 -11.41 -16.00 -11.16
N PRO A 634 -10.77 -16.88 -10.35
CA PRO A 634 -9.33 -17.02 -10.12
C PRO A 634 -8.55 -17.48 -11.36
N PRO A 635 -7.20 -17.36 -11.39
CA PRO A 635 -6.39 -17.79 -12.52
C PRO A 635 -6.64 -19.25 -12.91
N GLY A 636 -6.85 -19.53 -14.19
CA GLY A 636 -7.18 -20.87 -14.70
C GLY A 636 -8.66 -21.23 -14.61
N GLN A 637 -9.51 -20.39 -14.00
CA GLN A 637 -10.95 -20.57 -13.98
C GLN A 637 -11.63 -19.57 -14.92
N ARG A 638 -12.23 -20.12 -15.99
CA ARG A 638 -12.91 -19.31 -17.00
C ARG A 638 -14.18 -18.67 -16.43
N PRO A 639 -14.50 -17.42 -16.83
CA PRO A 639 -15.73 -16.77 -16.40
C PRO A 639 -16.95 -17.55 -16.85
N THR A 640 -17.96 -17.58 -15.99
CA THR A 640 -19.26 -18.19 -16.30
C THR A 640 -20.35 -17.14 -16.28
N VAL A 641 -21.29 -17.27 -17.19
CA VAL A 641 -22.41 -16.36 -17.39
C VAL A 641 -23.72 -17.15 -17.37
N TRP A 642 -24.80 -16.48 -17.00
CA TRP A 642 -26.10 -17.12 -16.88
C TRP A 642 -27.12 -16.46 -17.79
N PHE A 643 -27.78 -17.27 -18.59
CA PHE A 643 -28.84 -16.84 -19.48
C PHE A 643 -30.16 -17.53 -19.11
N GLY A 644 -31.29 -16.87 -19.40
CA GLY A 644 -32.64 -17.33 -19.10
C GLY A 644 -33.18 -16.90 -17.73
N ARG A 645 -34.42 -17.32 -17.42
CA ARG A 645 -35.15 -17.00 -16.17
C ARG A 645 -35.70 -18.26 -15.49
N GLY A 646 -35.80 -18.21 -14.16
CA GLY A 646 -36.40 -19.27 -13.34
C GLY A 646 -35.75 -20.63 -13.55
N LYS A 647 -36.56 -21.67 -13.79
CA LYS A 647 -36.11 -23.05 -14.02
C LYS A 647 -35.36 -23.25 -15.36
N ASN A 648 -35.42 -22.28 -16.27
CA ASN A 648 -34.76 -22.35 -17.58
C ASN A 648 -33.39 -21.65 -17.60
N ARG A 649 -32.92 -21.17 -16.44
CA ARG A 649 -31.62 -20.50 -16.33
C ARG A 649 -30.49 -21.51 -16.57
N LYS A 650 -29.67 -21.27 -17.57
CA LYS A 650 -28.51 -22.11 -17.93
C LYS A 650 -27.20 -21.38 -17.70
N GLN A 651 -26.20 -22.10 -17.20
CA GLN A 651 -24.84 -21.61 -17.05
C GLN A 651 -24.03 -21.91 -18.31
N PHE A 652 -23.24 -20.93 -18.75
CA PHE A 652 -22.31 -21.06 -19.86
C PHE A 652 -20.94 -20.56 -19.44
N THR A 653 -19.89 -21.20 -19.95
CA THR A 653 -18.50 -20.79 -19.70
C THR A 653 -18.00 -20.01 -20.91
N LEU A 654 -17.41 -18.84 -20.68
CA LEU A 654 -16.84 -18.06 -21.78
C LEU A 654 -15.66 -18.82 -22.41
N PRO A 655 -15.59 -18.90 -23.75
CA PRO A 655 -14.47 -19.54 -24.42
C PRO A 655 -13.20 -18.68 -24.30
N PRO A 656 -12.01 -19.30 -24.35
CA PRO A 656 -10.76 -18.57 -24.43
C PRO A 656 -10.70 -17.88 -25.79
N MET A 657 -10.33 -16.60 -25.80
CA MET A 657 -10.30 -15.77 -27.01
C MET A 657 -9.02 -14.95 -27.02
N GLN A 658 -8.30 -14.99 -28.14
CA GLN A 658 -7.21 -14.06 -28.40
C GLN A 658 -7.79 -12.79 -29.01
N VAL A 659 -7.82 -11.72 -28.23
CA VAL A 659 -8.28 -10.39 -28.65
C VAL A 659 -7.10 -9.51 -29.07
N PRO A 660 -7.30 -8.54 -29.98
CA PRO A 660 -6.25 -7.63 -30.40
C PRO A 660 -5.80 -6.75 -29.23
N GLY A 661 -4.51 -6.40 -29.22
CA GLY A 661 -3.98 -5.46 -28.24
C GLY A 661 -4.58 -4.05 -28.37
N LEU A 662 -4.83 -3.42 -27.23
CA LEU A 662 -5.20 -2.01 -27.12
C LEU A 662 -3.96 -1.12 -27.14
N ASP A 663 -4.12 0.11 -27.65
CA ASP A 663 -3.09 1.15 -27.54
C ASP A 663 -2.77 1.45 -26.07
N LYS A 664 -1.48 1.50 -25.72
CA LYS A 664 -1.02 1.76 -24.35
C LYS A 664 -1.55 3.09 -23.80
N ASN A 665 -1.69 4.11 -24.66
CA ASN A 665 -2.17 5.44 -24.27
C ASN A 665 -3.69 5.50 -24.08
N LYS A 666 -4.41 4.41 -24.40
CA LYS A 666 -5.87 4.30 -24.26
C LYS A 666 -6.27 3.18 -23.31
N LYS A 667 -5.39 2.86 -22.38
CA LYS A 667 -5.68 1.99 -21.24
C LYS A 667 -5.90 2.83 -20.01
N LEU A 668 -6.81 2.37 -19.17
CA LEU A 668 -7.24 3.02 -17.96
C LEU A 668 -7.13 2.02 -16.80
N SER A 669 -5.90 1.76 -16.37
CA SER A 669 -5.66 0.90 -15.22
C SER A 669 -6.31 1.51 -13.99
N LEU A 670 -7.31 0.81 -13.44
CA LEU A 670 -7.98 1.27 -12.23
C LEU A 670 -6.97 1.30 -11.06
N PRO A 671 -7.17 2.19 -10.07
CA PRO A 671 -6.33 2.21 -8.89
C PRO A 671 -6.71 1.05 -7.96
N ASP A 672 -5.74 0.54 -7.19
CA ASP A 672 -5.93 -0.53 -6.21
C ASP A 672 -6.68 -1.76 -6.74
N ILE A 673 -6.36 -2.19 -7.96
CA ILE A 673 -6.81 -3.47 -8.51
C ILE A 673 -5.60 -4.37 -8.78
N GLY A 674 -5.89 -5.64 -9.07
CA GLY A 674 -4.92 -6.70 -9.29
C GLY A 674 -5.02 -7.78 -8.22
N CYS A 675 -4.77 -9.01 -8.66
CA CYS A 675 -4.41 -10.11 -7.77
C CYS A 675 -2.90 -10.06 -7.60
N TRP A 676 -2.47 -9.61 -6.42
CA TRP A 676 -1.06 -9.47 -6.07
C TRP A 676 -0.59 -10.74 -5.36
N GLU A 677 0.62 -11.17 -5.68
CA GLU A 677 1.26 -12.33 -5.06
C GLU A 677 2.68 -11.97 -4.66
N TRP A 678 3.13 -12.50 -3.52
CA TRP A 678 4.54 -12.46 -3.15
C TRP A 678 5.37 -13.26 -4.16
N THR A 679 6.42 -12.65 -4.67
CA THR A 679 7.43 -13.36 -5.47
C THR A 679 8.21 -14.34 -4.59
N GLU A 680 9.08 -15.17 -5.18
CA GLU A 680 9.99 -16.00 -4.38
C GLU A 680 10.86 -15.14 -3.45
N GLU A 681 11.39 -14.04 -3.98
CA GLU A 681 12.19 -13.08 -3.20
C GLU A 681 11.37 -12.38 -2.12
N GLY A 682 10.12 -12.00 -2.42
CA GLY A 682 9.20 -11.43 -1.43
C GLY A 682 8.86 -12.40 -0.30
N ARG A 683 8.68 -13.69 -0.59
CA ARG A 683 8.45 -14.73 0.43
C ARG A 683 9.68 -14.92 1.33
N LYS A 684 10.88 -15.00 0.75
CA LYS A 684 12.15 -15.08 1.50
C LYS A 684 12.31 -13.88 2.44
N TRP A 685 12.01 -12.67 1.96
CA TRP A 685 12.06 -11.46 2.77
C TRP A 685 11.06 -11.50 3.94
N ARG A 686 9.80 -11.88 3.66
CA ARG A 686 8.75 -12.03 4.67
C ARG A 686 9.14 -13.04 5.75
N GLU A 687 9.60 -14.22 5.35
CA GLU A 687 10.08 -15.28 6.25
C GLU A 687 11.26 -14.78 7.09
N PHE A 688 12.25 -14.13 6.48
CA PHE A 688 13.38 -13.53 7.18
C PHE A 688 12.93 -12.57 8.28
N VAL A 689 12.01 -11.64 7.99
CA VAL A 689 11.50 -10.65 8.95
C VAL A 689 10.77 -11.29 10.15
N HIS A 690 10.05 -12.39 9.91
CA HIS A 690 9.38 -13.15 10.96
C HIS A 690 10.37 -13.97 11.80
N GLU A 691 11.32 -14.66 11.16
CA GLU A 691 12.27 -15.55 11.81
C GLU A 691 13.43 -14.82 12.50
N PHE A 692 13.72 -13.56 12.13
CA PHE A 692 14.92 -12.85 12.58
C PHE A 692 15.08 -12.83 14.10
N ASN A 693 13.97 -12.68 14.85
CA ASN A 693 14.02 -12.67 16.31
C ASN A 693 14.45 -14.02 16.90
N GLY A 694 14.08 -15.14 16.26
CA GLY A 694 14.47 -16.49 16.70
C GLY A 694 15.92 -16.85 16.36
N ARG A 695 16.56 -16.11 15.44
CA ARG A 695 17.99 -16.24 15.12
C ARG A 695 18.88 -15.32 15.96
N ALA A 696 18.31 -14.24 16.48
CA ALA A 696 19.01 -13.25 17.31
C ALA A 696 18.99 -13.59 18.81
N SER A 697 18.05 -14.41 19.26
CA SER A 697 18.04 -15.08 20.58
C SER A 697 18.91 -16.32 20.58
#